data_AF-A0A397YWK8-F1
#
_entry.id   AF-A0A397YWK8-F1
#
_cell.length_a   1.000
_cell.length_b   1.000
_cell.length_c   1.000
_cell.angle_alpha   90.00
_cell.angle_beta   90.00
_cell.angle_gamma   90.00
#
_symmetry.space_group_name_H-M   'P 1'
#
loop_
_entity.id
_entity.type
_entity.pdbx_description
1 polymer ?
#
loop_
_entity_poly.entity_id
_entity_poly.type
_entity_poly.pdbx_seq_one_letter_code
_entity_poly.pdbx_strand_id
1 'polypeptide(L)'
;MADGCALDTEKYSLLEDFNVDVEVEKQEFETFSLCFWVYLLDSTTYPSTIIRQVHSDMSFSAPFLVLDENKKMILLPLTLLHKEAPDPVNTASWTEVPNVSTTAEFPLQRWVHVGCEVSRNYMRLYICGKMVGEKLLTSVLTNGTNSDNVRRVSLFSVGGDGYSVQGFIHCGEVLPSTVHVNNHYTKDPPLWLSVEKPSTCEVDEDGVWSIVGEKASCGMIFSLDVVLSNAIGQPVRKDVQVVASLLYANSGTPVEKTSDLEAPLLVSYDGVEFSAEDKPCTLLNGCASLKLKISQHYSKCDKRLFCIKFEIPNKGSYPFLEAFTNQMRCISRTGGDSVTPKRLSPLVEGVPSSNGASDSSLSMKRIKLGEEKIPESEFEGGNGTSMAWGPQNQDEEEEEEEEDQSSTDSDNTEVRGSTGSRRYTISDSTIFKYCLGNLTERSLIMKEITNNAGDEEVSEFADQVSLYSGCSHHGYQIKMARKLIAEGTNAWILISRNYQNVHWDNVVIEIEEHFMRIAKCSSRSLTHQDFELLRRICGCYDYITQENFEKMWCWLFPVATSISRGLINGMWRSCSPKWIEGFVTKEEAEHSLQSQEPGTFILRFPTSRSWPHPDAGSLVVTYVGRDFVIRHRLLAVDHICDSSERYTDAKPLQDMLLAEPELSRLGRIVRSI
;
A
#
# COMPACT_ATOMS: atom_id res chain seq x y z
N MET A 1 11.60 -24.02 -22.90
CA MET A 1 12.95 -23.55 -22.50
C MET A 1 12.95 -22.03 -22.61
N ALA A 2 12.36 -21.35 -21.64
CA ALA A 2 12.48 -19.90 -21.53
C ALA A 2 13.64 -19.63 -20.56
N ASP A 3 14.53 -18.71 -20.94
CA ASP A 3 15.60 -18.28 -20.04
C ASP A 3 14.97 -17.44 -18.94
N GLY A 4 15.13 -17.87 -17.68
CA GLY A 4 14.55 -17.15 -16.55
C GLY A 4 15.25 -15.82 -16.36
N CYS A 5 14.50 -14.73 -16.12
CA CYS A 5 15.06 -13.42 -15.81
C CYS A 5 15.73 -13.43 -14.43
N ALA A 6 16.91 -14.03 -14.35
CA ALA A 6 17.69 -14.15 -13.13
C ALA A 6 18.11 -12.76 -12.65
N LEU A 7 18.01 -12.53 -11.34
CA LEU A 7 18.70 -11.38 -10.75
C LEU A 7 20.20 -11.62 -10.80
N ASP A 8 20.93 -10.60 -11.21
CA ASP A 8 22.38 -10.54 -11.16
C ASP A 8 22.83 -10.46 -9.69
N THR A 9 22.92 -11.63 -9.05
CA THR A 9 23.34 -11.77 -7.65
C THR A 9 24.85 -11.75 -7.47
N GLU A 10 25.63 -11.86 -8.56
CA GLU A 10 27.10 -11.86 -8.53
C GLU A 10 27.65 -10.49 -8.06
N LYS A 11 26.81 -9.45 -8.07
CA LYS A 11 27.07 -8.13 -7.49
C LYS A 11 26.95 -8.03 -5.96
N TYR A 12 26.51 -9.08 -5.24
CA TYR A 12 26.42 -9.07 -3.78
C TYR A 12 27.46 -10.01 -3.17
N SER A 13 28.50 -9.43 -2.56
CA SER A 13 29.53 -10.17 -1.83
C SER A 13 29.29 -10.11 -0.32
N LEU A 14 29.86 -11.06 0.42
CA LEU A 14 29.91 -10.97 1.87
C LEU A 14 30.83 -9.80 2.25
N LEU A 15 30.55 -9.14 3.37
CA LEU A 15 31.39 -8.04 3.83
C LEU A 15 32.83 -8.52 4.09
N GLU A 16 33.02 -9.76 4.55
CA GLU A 16 34.34 -10.35 4.82
C GLU A 16 35.22 -10.58 3.57
N ASP A 17 34.61 -10.67 2.38
CA ASP A 17 35.34 -10.76 1.10
C ASP A 17 35.86 -9.39 0.61
N PHE A 18 35.45 -8.29 1.26
CA PHE A 18 35.79 -6.94 0.80
C PHE A 18 37.29 -6.63 0.97
N ASN A 19 37.95 -6.30 -0.14
CA ASN A 19 39.32 -5.78 -0.17
C ASN A 19 39.52 -4.86 -1.38
N VAL A 20 40.11 -3.68 -1.17
CA VAL A 20 40.49 -2.75 -2.24
C VAL A 20 41.78 -2.01 -1.90
N ASP A 21 42.68 -1.89 -2.88
CA ASP A 21 43.93 -1.14 -2.74
C ASP A 21 43.80 0.32 -3.18
N VAL A 22 44.30 1.25 -2.37
CA VAL A 22 44.33 2.69 -2.65
C VAL A 22 45.77 3.20 -2.76
N GLU A 23 46.08 3.95 -3.82
CA GLU A 23 47.37 4.63 -4.02
C GLU A 23 47.34 6.04 -3.41
N VAL A 24 48.25 6.34 -2.46
CA VAL A 24 48.25 7.61 -1.70
C VAL A 24 49.56 8.41 -1.76
N GLU A 25 50.69 7.81 -2.15
CA GLU A 25 51.98 8.52 -2.32
C GLU A 25 52.32 8.90 -3.78
N LYS A 26 51.32 9.27 -4.58
CA LYS A 26 51.58 10.03 -5.82
C LYS A 26 51.78 11.50 -5.50
N GLN A 27 52.73 12.15 -6.17
CA GLN A 27 53.02 13.58 -5.98
C GLN A 27 51.80 14.46 -6.34
N GLU A 28 50.95 13.96 -7.24
CA GLU A 28 49.68 14.56 -7.69
C GLU A 28 48.45 14.06 -6.90
N PHE A 29 48.61 13.31 -5.80
CA PHE A 29 47.47 12.85 -4.99
C PHE A 29 46.79 14.03 -4.27
N GLU A 30 45.55 14.32 -4.68
CA GLU A 30 44.63 15.28 -4.06
C GLU A 30 43.71 14.61 -3.03
N THR A 31 42.84 13.71 -3.50
CA THR A 31 41.84 12.97 -2.72
C THR A 31 41.55 11.59 -3.36
N PHE A 32 40.98 10.68 -2.57
CA PHE A 32 40.15 9.58 -3.08
C PHE A 32 38.82 9.55 -2.32
N SER A 33 37.84 8.85 -2.87
CA SER A 33 36.60 8.52 -2.16
C SER A 33 36.29 7.04 -2.28
N LEU A 34 36.24 6.31 -1.16
CA LEU A 34 35.70 4.96 -1.11
C LEU A 34 34.18 5.04 -0.98
N CYS A 35 33.42 4.48 -1.93
CA CYS A 35 31.96 4.47 -1.91
C CYS A 35 31.45 3.02 -2.02
N PHE A 36 30.47 2.66 -1.20
CA PHE A 36 29.86 1.33 -1.18
C PHE A 36 28.48 1.36 -0.52
N TRP A 37 27.66 0.37 -0.85
CA TRP A 37 26.46 0.02 -0.08
C TRP A 37 26.78 -1.12 0.88
N VAL A 38 26.36 -1.01 2.15
CA VAL A 38 26.53 -2.05 3.17
C VAL A 38 25.19 -2.40 3.83
N TYR A 39 25.02 -3.67 4.17
CA TYR A 39 23.88 -4.22 4.89
C TYR A 39 24.41 -5.04 6.09
N LEU A 40 24.07 -4.65 7.31
CA LEU A 40 24.59 -5.28 8.54
C LEU A 40 23.50 -6.08 9.27
N LEU A 41 23.88 -7.22 9.83
CA LEU A 41 22.98 -8.11 10.57
C LEU A 41 22.92 -7.74 12.06
N ASP A 42 21.81 -8.07 12.72
CA ASP A 42 21.61 -7.87 14.18
C ASP A 42 22.56 -8.70 15.04
N SER A 43 23.23 -9.70 14.46
CA SER A 43 24.31 -10.47 15.10
C SER A 43 25.62 -9.68 15.25
N THR A 44 25.71 -8.46 14.70
CA THR A 44 26.88 -7.58 14.81
C THR A 44 27.13 -7.20 16.27
N THR A 45 28.31 -7.51 16.81
CA THR A 45 28.77 -7.09 18.14
C THR A 45 29.21 -5.63 18.16
N TYR A 46 29.20 -5.01 19.35
CA TYR A 46 29.64 -3.62 19.55
C TYR A 46 30.70 -3.51 20.66
N PRO A 47 31.74 -2.66 20.51
CA PRO A 47 32.13 -2.00 19.27
C PRO A 47 32.66 -3.01 18.23
N SER A 48 32.71 -2.63 16.95
CA SER A 48 33.19 -3.51 15.88
C SER A 48 33.80 -2.75 14.70
N THR A 49 34.70 -3.39 13.95
CA THR A 49 35.40 -2.78 12.82
C THR A 49 34.83 -3.31 11.50
N ILE A 50 34.28 -2.41 10.68
CA ILE A 50 33.72 -2.72 9.35
C ILE A 50 34.85 -2.78 8.31
N ILE A 51 35.79 -1.83 8.37
CA ILE A 51 36.94 -1.77 7.45
C ILE A 51 38.21 -1.50 8.27
N ARG A 52 39.22 -2.33 8.01
CA ARG A 52 40.60 -2.24 8.47
C ARG A 52 41.49 -1.67 7.36
N GLN A 53 42.63 -1.12 7.75
CA GLN A 53 43.66 -0.57 6.87
C GLN A 53 45.02 -1.22 7.17
N VAL A 54 45.79 -1.53 6.12
CA VAL A 54 47.16 -2.04 6.25
C VAL A 54 48.02 -1.54 5.07
N HIS A 55 49.33 -1.39 5.30
CA HIS A 55 50.31 -1.11 4.25
C HIS A 55 51.63 -1.85 4.54
N SER A 56 52.58 -1.82 3.60
CA SER A 56 53.84 -2.59 3.61
C SER A 56 54.69 -2.50 4.88
N ASP A 57 54.58 -1.39 5.59
CA ASP A 57 55.44 -1.04 6.73
C ASP A 57 54.75 -1.38 8.08
N MET A 58 53.54 -1.95 8.04
CA MET A 58 52.74 -2.30 9.23
C MET A 58 52.79 -3.81 9.55
N SER A 59 53.10 -4.15 10.81
CA SER A 59 53.02 -5.54 11.30
C SER A 59 51.59 -5.99 11.65
N PHE A 60 50.65 -5.05 11.83
CA PHE A 60 49.27 -5.28 12.23
C PHE A 60 48.34 -4.28 11.52
N SER A 61 47.07 -4.65 11.30
CA SER A 61 46.09 -3.76 10.68
C SER A 61 45.48 -2.78 11.69
N ALA A 62 45.40 -1.49 11.35
CA ALA A 62 44.65 -0.50 12.12
C ALA A 62 43.17 -0.47 11.67
N PRO A 63 42.22 0.01 12.51
CA PRO A 63 40.87 0.31 12.07
C PRO A 63 40.81 1.53 11.12
N PHE A 64 39.84 1.56 10.21
CA PHE A 64 39.54 2.68 9.30
C PHE A 64 38.08 3.12 9.40
N LEU A 65 37.14 2.18 9.41
CA LEU A 65 35.72 2.44 9.63
C LEU A 65 35.18 1.48 10.70
N VAL A 66 34.60 2.03 11.77
CA VAL A 66 34.12 1.27 12.94
C VAL A 66 32.69 1.65 13.33
N LEU A 67 32.05 0.80 14.14
CA LEU A 67 30.85 1.12 14.91
C LEU A 67 31.26 1.17 16.39
N ASP A 68 30.89 2.25 17.09
CA ASP A 68 31.13 2.37 18.52
C ASP A 68 30.10 1.59 19.36
N GLU A 69 30.22 1.67 20.69
CA GLU A 69 29.26 1.09 21.65
C GLU A 69 27.83 1.63 21.49
N ASN A 70 27.68 2.82 20.91
CA ASN A 70 26.40 3.48 20.61
C ASN A 70 25.92 3.19 19.17
N LYS A 71 26.52 2.21 18.47
CA LYS A 71 26.28 1.89 17.05
C LYS A 71 26.48 3.08 16.08
N LYS A 72 27.22 4.11 16.46
CA LYS A 72 27.55 5.24 15.58
C LYS A 72 28.69 4.84 14.66
N MET A 73 28.57 5.17 13.38
CA MET A 73 29.62 4.90 12.40
C MET A 73 30.70 5.97 12.52
N ILE A 74 31.95 5.53 12.65
CA ILE A 74 33.11 6.40 12.88
C ILE A 74 34.19 6.12 11.84
N LEU A 75 34.61 7.17 11.14
CA LEU A 75 35.71 7.21 10.19
C LEU A 75 36.99 7.71 10.88
N LEU A 76 38.08 6.97 10.70
CA LEU A 76 39.38 7.18 11.35
C LEU A 76 40.46 7.57 10.33
N PRO A 77 41.51 8.32 10.73
CA PRO A 77 42.52 8.79 9.80
C PRO A 77 43.34 7.66 9.16
N LEU A 78 43.68 7.85 7.88
CA LEU A 78 44.52 6.90 7.13
C LEU A 78 45.98 6.95 7.59
N THR A 79 46.51 5.80 8.00
CA THR A 79 47.84 5.58 8.62
C THR A 79 49.02 6.05 7.79
N LEU A 80 48.97 5.90 6.47
CA LEU A 80 50.04 6.35 5.58
C LEU A 80 50.00 7.86 5.28
N LEU A 81 48.94 8.56 5.70
CA LEU A 81 48.63 9.90 5.22
C LEU A 81 48.54 10.94 6.33
N HIS A 82 48.10 10.56 7.53
CA HIS A 82 47.82 11.47 8.66
C HIS A 82 48.61 11.11 9.92
N LYS A 83 49.14 12.13 10.60
CA LYS A 83 49.90 11.96 11.86
C LYS A 83 49.02 11.53 13.03
N GLU A 84 47.72 11.81 12.94
CA GLU A 84 46.71 11.52 13.92
C GLU A 84 46.09 10.12 13.79
N ALA A 85 46.62 9.27 12.91
CA ALA A 85 46.07 7.93 12.67
C ALA A 85 46.25 6.97 13.87
N PRO A 86 45.32 6.00 14.06
CA PRO A 86 45.36 5.08 15.19
C PRO A 86 46.56 4.13 15.13
N ASP A 87 47.12 3.84 16.31
CA ASP A 87 48.22 2.91 16.47
C ASP A 87 47.73 1.46 16.24
N PRO A 88 48.26 0.72 15.24
CA PRO A 88 47.82 -0.65 14.95
C PRO A 88 48.14 -1.66 16.06
N VAL A 89 48.99 -1.31 17.04
CA VAL A 89 49.31 -2.15 18.20
C VAL A 89 48.36 -1.89 19.37
N ASN A 90 47.73 -0.71 19.44
CA ASN A 90 46.86 -0.31 20.54
C ASN A 90 45.38 -0.21 20.10
N THR A 91 44.66 -1.32 20.23
CA THR A 91 43.23 -1.44 19.89
C THR A 91 42.30 -0.51 20.69
N ALA A 92 42.77 0.10 21.78
CA ALA A 92 42.00 1.09 22.54
C ALA A 92 42.20 2.54 22.04
N SER A 93 43.20 2.81 21.18
CA SER A 93 43.59 4.18 20.80
C SER A 93 42.57 4.93 19.94
N TRP A 94 41.67 4.23 19.22
CA TRP A 94 40.81 4.86 18.21
C TRP A 94 39.71 5.77 18.79
N THR A 95 39.37 5.63 20.08
CA THR A 95 38.43 6.53 20.78
C THR A 95 39.06 7.87 21.16
N GLU A 96 40.38 7.90 21.36
CA GLU A 96 41.17 9.11 21.66
C GLU A 96 41.61 9.85 20.39
N VAL A 97 41.56 9.17 19.23
CA VAL A 97 41.99 9.66 17.92
C VAL A 97 41.00 10.64 17.28
N PRO A 98 41.48 11.73 16.65
CA PRO A 98 40.69 12.62 15.80
C PRO A 98 39.87 11.90 14.72
N ASN A 99 38.55 11.82 14.93
CA ASN A 99 37.62 11.07 14.07
C ASN A 99 36.46 11.92 13.52
N VAL A 100 35.69 11.36 12.56
CA VAL A 100 34.36 11.82 12.14
C VAL A 100 33.34 10.75 12.51
N SER A 101 32.25 11.12 13.19
CA SER A 101 31.23 10.17 13.68
C SER A 101 29.80 10.56 13.28
N THR A 102 28.90 9.58 13.18
CA THR A 102 27.47 9.84 12.98
C THR A 102 26.79 10.32 14.27
N THR A 103 25.82 11.22 14.14
CA THR A 103 25.02 11.68 15.29
C THR A 103 23.97 10.65 15.73
N ALA A 104 23.38 9.94 14.76
CA ALA A 104 22.42 8.85 14.97
C ALA A 104 23.09 7.47 14.94
N GLU A 105 22.40 6.48 15.51
CA GLU A 105 22.75 5.06 15.40
C GLU A 105 22.68 4.58 13.93
N PHE A 106 23.56 3.63 13.58
CA PHE A 106 23.53 2.98 12.27
C PHE A 106 22.37 1.97 12.18
N PRO A 107 21.53 2.01 11.13
CA PRO A 107 20.38 1.11 11.00
C PRO A 107 20.80 -0.29 10.50
N LEU A 108 20.50 -1.30 11.31
CA LEU A 108 20.71 -2.72 10.96
C LEU A 108 19.57 -3.25 10.09
N GLN A 109 19.80 -4.41 9.46
CA GLN A 109 18.92 -5.06 8.49
C GLN A 109 18.46 -4.17 7.32
N ARG A 110 19.21 -3.11 7.01
CA ARG A 110 18.90 -2.15 5.95
C ARG A 110 20.15 -1.78 5.17
N TRP A 111 19.97 -1.52 3.88
CA TRP A 111 21.02 -1.01 3.00
C TRP A 111 21.32 0.46 3.32
N VAL A 112 22.59 0.77 3.57
CA VAL A 112 23.09 2.14 3.75
C VAL A 112 24.25 2.38 2.78
N HIS A 113 24.20 3.48 2.04
CA HIS A 113 25.36 3.91 1.25
C HIS A 113 26.33 4.69 2.14
N VAL A 114 27.58 4.25 2.18
CA VAL A 114 28.67 4.90 2.90
C VAL A 114 29.67 5.44 1.88
N GLY A 115 30.07 6.70 2.06
CA GLY A 115 31.15 7.33 1.32
C GLY A 115 32.21 7.89 2.27
N CYS A 116 33.46 7.48 2.10
CA CYS A 116 34.60 7.98 2.87
C CYS A 116 35.53 8.75 1.93
N GLU A 117 35.44 10.08 1.94
CA GLU A 117 36.37 10.95 1.21
C GLU A 117 37.61 11.22 2.08
N VAL A 118 38.79 11.05 1.50
CA VAL A 118 40.07 11.18 2.20
C VAL A 118 41.04 11.99 1.35
N SER A 119 41.55 13.07 1.92
CA SER A 119 42.60 13.93 1.35
C SER A 119 43.83 13.94 2.27
N ARG A 120 44.87 14.71 1.93
CA ARG A 120 46.10 14.85 2.74
C ARG A 120 45.90 15.58 4.07
N ASN A 121 44.89 16.45 4.12
CA ASN A 121 44.66 17.42 5.20
C ASN A 121 43.26 17.31 5.82
N TYR A 122 42.41 16.40 5.33
CA TYR A 122 41.05 16.20 5.83
C TYR A 122 40.49 14.82 5.47
N MET A 123 39.46 14.41 6.20
CA MET A 123 38.56 13.32 5.82
C MET A 123 37.09 13.71 6.05
N ARG A 124 36.17 13.15 5.26
CA ARG A 124 34.72 13.35 5.38
C ARG A 124 33.97 12.02 5.32
N LEU A 125 32.93 11.92 6.13
CA LEU A 125 31.98 10.80 6.11
C LEU A 125 30.67 11.24 5.45
N TYR A 126 30.22 10.46 4.48
CA TYR A 126 28.97 10.62 3.76
C TYR A 126 28.06 9.42 4.01
N ILE A 127 26.78 9.67 4.33
CA ILE A 127 25.74 8.65 4.48
C ILE A 127 24.61 8.99 3.51
N CYS A 128 24.26 8.05 2.63
CA CYS A 128 23.23 8.21 1.60
C CYS A 128 23.35 9.53 0.80
N GLY A 129 24.57 9.84 0.35
CA GLY A 129 24.89 11.05 -0.43
C GLY A 129 25.02 12.35 0.37
N LYS A 130 24.65 12.36 1.67
CA LYS A 130 24.76 13.54 2.55
C LYS A 130 26.05 13.49 3.37
N MET A 131 26.83 14.58 3.37
CA MET A 131 27.95 14.74 4.29
C MET A 131 27.44 14.81 5.74
N VAL A 132 27.99 13.98 6.62
CA VAL A 132 27.64 13.92 8.05
C VAL A 132 28.68 14.69 8.89
N GLY A 133 29.93 14.74 8.45
CA GLY A 133 30.96 15.57 9.06
C GLY A 133 32.28 15.58 8.31
N GLU A 134 33.15 16.51 8.72
CA GLU A 134 34.52 16.70 8.22
C GLU A 134 35.47 16.75 9.43
N LYS A 135 36.69 16.23 9.28
CA LYS A 135 37.78 16.40 10.23
C LYS A 135 39.03 16.87 9.50
N LEU A 136 39.59 18.00 9.92
CA LEU A 136 40.91 18.47 9.48
C LEU A 136 42.02 17.71 10.21
N LEU A 137 43.09 17.39 9.50
CA LEU A 137 44.17 16.47 9.91
C LEU A 137 45.52 16.95 9.37
N THR A 138 46.63 16.48 9.95
CA THR A 138 47.99 16.88 9.56
C THR A 138 48.66 15.81 8.71
N SER A 139 49.02 16.15 7.47
CA SER A 139 49.71 15.19 6.62
C SER A 139 51.05 14.71 7.20
N VAL A 140 51.35 13.42 7.04
CA VAL A 140 52.63 12.78 7.39
C VAL A 140 53.76 13.27 6.49
N LEU A 141 53.45 13.61 5.23
CA LEU A 141 54.43 13.82 4.17
C LEU A 141 55.52 14.83 4.55
N THR A 142 56.74 14.34 4.73
CA THR A 142 57.94 15.16 4.95
C THR A 142 58.52 15.60 3.60
N ASN A 143 58.82 16.89 3.47
CA ASN A 143 59.44 17.46 2.27
C ASN A 143 60.92 17.02 2.16
N GLY A 144 61.19 15.78 1.75
CA GLY A 144 62.58 15.34 1.51
C GLY A 144 62.89 13.85 1.45
N THR A 145 62.22 13.06 0.60
CA THR A 145 62.82 11.84 0.03
C THR A 145 62.21 11.52 -1.34
N ASN A 146 63.03 11.50 -2.40
CA ASN A 146 62.61 10.99 -3.70
C ASN A 146 62.68 9.45 -3.68
N SER A 147 61.56 8.81 -3.36
CA SER A 147 61.35 7.38 -3.60
C SER A 147 60.22 7.19 -4.61
N ASP A 148 60.53 6.72 -5.82
CA ASP A 148 59.56 6.44 -6.89
C ASP A 148 58.61 5.25 -6.58
N ASN A 149 58.64 4.74 -5.35
CA ASN A 149 57.82 3.63 -4.88
C ASN A 149 56.41 4.12 -4.52
N VAL A 150 55.44 3.89 -5.42
CA VAL A 150 54.02 4.14 -5.16
C VAL A 150 53.56 3.29 -3.96
N ARG A 151 53.40 3.90 -2.78
CA ARG A 151 52.81 3.22 -1.63
C ARG A 151 51.30 3.08 -1.78
N ARG A 152 50.82 1.90 -1.37
CA ARG A 152 49.41 1.50 -1.39
C ARG A 152 48.96 1.17 0.03
N VAL A 153 47.72 1.53 0.36
CA VAL A 153 47.00 1.06 1.56
C VAL A 153 45.91 0.11 1.07
N SER A 154 45.89 -1.10 1.58
CA SER A 154 44.78 -2.03 1.38
C SER A 154 43.70 -1.74 2.43
N LEU A 155 42.48 -1.48 1.98
CA LEU A 155 41.28 -1.28 2.78
C LEU A 155 40.41 -2.52 2.65
N PHE A 156 40.18 -3.22 3.76
CA PHE A 156 39.60 -4.57 3.73
C PHE A 156 38.78 -4.85 5.00
N SER A 157 37.82 -5.76 4.90
CA SER A 157 37.16 -6.33 6.08
C SER A 157 37.88 -7.60 6.55
N VAL A 158 37.54 -8.08 7.74
CA VAL A 158 38.03 -9.37 8.27
C VAL A 158 36.88 -10.12 8.92
N GLY A 159 36.49 -11.23 8.31
CA GLY A 159 35.71 -12.27 8.97
C GLY A 159 36.55 -13.07 9.97
N GLY A 160 35.94 -13.50 11.08
CA GLY A 160 36.50 -14.54 11.94
C GLY A 160 37.48 -14.14 13.05
N ASP A 161 37.71 -12.86 13.35
CA ASP A 161 38.57 -12.43 14.46
C ASP A 161 37.92 -12.48 15.87
N GLY A 162 36.65 -12.90 15.94
CA GLY A 162 35.84 -12.96 17.16
C GLY A 162 34.98 -11.71 17.44
N TYR A 163 35.22 -10.61 16.72
CA TYR A 163 34.43 -9.37 16.77
C TYR A 163 33.79 -9.06 15.40
N SER A 164 33.51 -10.12 14.64
CA SER A 164 33.18 -10.06 13.22
C SER A 164 31.87 -9.32 12.94
N VAL A 165 31.95 -8.24 12.16
CA VAL A 165 30.78 -7.60 11.54
C VAL A 165 30.20 -8.55 10.48
N GLN A 166 29.01 -9.08 10.73
CA GLN A 166 28.31 -9.92 9.75
C GLN A 166 27.42 -9.06 8.86
N GLY A 167 27.59 -9.18 7.54
CA GLY A 167 26.89 -8.35 6.58
C GLY A 167 27.28 -8.60 5.13
N PHE A 168 26.72 -7.79 4.25
CA PHE A 168 26.91 -7.84 2.80
C PHE A 168 27.34 -6.47 2.28
N ILE A 169 28.05 -6.46 1.15
CA ILE A 169 28.52 -5.25 0.48
C ILE A 169 28.18 -5.29 -1.01
N HIS A 170 27.92 -4.11 -1.58
CA HIS A 170 27.52 -3.93 -2.97
C HIS A 170 28.11 -2.64 -3.55
N CYS A 171 28.52 -2.69 -4.84
CA CYS A 171 29.16 -1.59 -5.57
C CYS A 171 30.30 -0.88 -4.81
N GLY A 172 31.21 -1.67 -4.20
CA GLY A 172 32.42 -1.15 -3.58
C GLY A 172 33.42 -0.62 -4.60
N GLU A 173 33.50 0.70 -4.73
CA GLU A 173 34.35 1.40 -5.70
C GLU A 173 35.23 2.45 -5.00
N VAL A 174 36.50 2.54 -5.41
CA VAL A 174 37.38 3.67 -5.06
C VAL A 174 37.39 4.65 -6.22
N LEU A 175 36.94 5.87 -5.94
CA LEU A 175 36.73 6.94 -6.91
C LEU A 175 37.86 7.99 -6.81
N PRO A 176 38.31 8.56 -7.94
CA PRO A 176 39.26 9.67 -7.95
C PRO A 176 38.58 11.02 -7.60
N SER A 177 39.39 12.01 -7.25
CA SER A 177 39.02 13.42 -6.96
C SER A 177 37.96 14.04 -7.89
N THR A 178 37.92 13.62 -9.16
CA THR A 178 36.98 14.14 -10.17
C THR A 178 35.52 13.66 -10.04
N VAL A 179 35.19 12.75 -9.13
CA VAL A 179 33.84 12.17 -8.98
C VAL A 179 33.24 12.46 -7.61
N HIS A 180 32.21 13.31 -7.56
CA HIS A 180 31.52 13.65 -6.31
C HIS A 180 30.71 12.50 -5.72
N VAL A 181 31.04 12.11 -4.49
CA VAL A 181 30.35 11.11 -3.64
C VAL A 181 28.82 11.31 -3.62
N ASN A 182 28.38 12.56 -3.55
CA ASN A 182 26.96 12.94 -3.47
C ASN A 182 26.09 12.33 -4.58
N ASN A 183 26.66 12.00 -5.74
CA ASN A 183 25.90 11.43 -6.85
C ASN A 183 26.02 9.90 -6.93
N HIS A 184 27.10 9.31 -6.38
CA HIS A 184 27.42 7.89 -6.56
C HIS A 184 26.39 6.95 -5.93
N TYR A 185 25.75 7.35 -4.82
CA TYR A 185 24.69 6.54 -4.19
C TYR A 185 23.47 6.26 -5.10
N THR A 186 23.28 7.04 -6.18
CA THR A 186 22.20 6.79 -7.16
C THR A 186 22.60 5.83 -8.30
N LYS A 187 23.89 5.46 -8.38
CA LYS A 187 24.45 4.54 -9.37
C LYS A 187 24.26 3.10 -8.89
N ASP A 188 23.41 2.36 -9.59
CA ASP A 188 23.13 0.91 -9.35
C ASP A 188 22.86 0.57 -7.86
N PRO A 189 21.83 1.18 -7.23
CA PRO A 189 21.48 0.90 -5.84
C PRO A 189 20.98 -0.55 -5.65
N PRO A 190 21.36 -1.22 -4.54
CA PRO A 190 21.05 -2.63 -4.30
C PRO A 190 19.55 -2.86 -4.13
N LEU A 191 19.11 -4.08 -4.42
CA LEU A 191 17.71 -4.47 -4.37
C LEU A 191 17.32 -4.99 -2.98
N TRP A 192 16.04 -4.85 -2.64
CA TRP A 192 15.42 -5.50 -1.49
C TRP A 192 13.94 -5.81 -1.73
N LEU A 193 13.45 -6.88 -1.10
CA LEU A 193 12.08 -7.32 -1.16
C LEU A 193 11.27 -6.75 0.03
N SER A 194 10.02 -6.37 -0.20
CA SER A 194 9.09 -5.93 0.83
C SER A 194 7.68 -6.50 0.62
N VAL A 195 6.89 -6.50 1.70
CA VAL A 195 5.49 -6.94 1.72
C VAL A 195 4.67 -5.82 2.34
N GLU A 196 3.64 -5.36 1.65
CA GLU A 196 2.72 -4.35 2.18
C GLU A 196 1.62 -4.98 3.06
N LYS A 197 0.98 -4.16 3.90
CA LYS A 197 -0.07 -4.64 4.80
C LYS A 197 -1.29 -5.10 3.98
N PRO A 198 -1.82 -6.33 4.21
CA PRO A 198 -3.03 -6.80 3.55
C PRO A 198 -4.22 -5.91 3.93
N SER A 199 -4.99 -5.53 2.91
CA SER A 199 -6.18 -4.65 3.03
C SER A 199 -7.31 -5.23 3.87
N THR A 200 -7.28 -6.54 4.17
CA THR A 200 -8.30 -7.28 4.94
C THR A 200 -7.89 -7.60 6.39
N CYS A 201 -6.74 -7.13 6.89
CA CYS A 201 -6.35 -7.37 8.28
C CYS A 201 -6.70 -6.20 9.20
N GLU A 202 -7.50 -6.52 10.22
CA GLU A 202 -7.49 -5.79 11.49
C GLU A 202 -6.09 -5.95 12.14
N VAL A 203 -5.74 -5.03 13.03
CA VAL A 203 -4.47 -5.07 13.78
C VAL A 203 -4.84 -4.98 15.25
N ASP A 204 -4.54 -6.04 16.00
CA ASP A 204 -4.76 -6.10 17.44
C ASP A 204 -3.79 -5.12 18.13
N GLU A 205 -4.06 -4.68 19.37
CA GLU A 205 -3.16 -3.76 20.10
C GLU A 205 -1.73 -4.32 20.29
N ASP A 206 -1.57 -5.65 20.21
CA ASP A 206 -0.30 -6.39 20.18
C ASP A 206 0.53 -6.18 18.88
N GLY A 207 0.00 -5.48 17.86
CA GLY A 207 0.60 -5.35 16.52
C GLY A 207 0.43 -6.58 15.61
N VAL A 208 -0.24 -7.62 16.12
CA VAL A 208 -0.56 -8.88 15.42
C VAL A 208 -1.67 -8.65 14.39
N TRP A 209 -1.52 -9.22 13.19
CA TRP A 209 -2.52 -9.17 12.13
C TRP A 209 -3.62 -10.21 12.39
N SER A 210 -4.84 -9.73 12.61
CA SER A 210 -6.03 -10.56 12.78
C SER A 210 -6.70 -10.79 11.42
N ILE A 211 -6.50 -11.99 10.84
CA ILE A 211 -7.14 -12.37 9.58
C ILE A 211 -8.56 -12.83 9.88
N VAL A 212 -9.54 -12.00 9.53
CA VAL A 212 -10.97 -12.31 9.70
C VAL A 212 -11.51 -12.99 8.44
N GLY A 213 -11.76 -14.30 8.51
CA GLY A 213 -12.34 -15.05 7.39
C GLY A 213 -13.84 -14.78 7.21
N GLU A 214 -14.28 -14.54 5.96
CA GLU A 214 -15.69 -14.24 5.62
C GLU A 214 -16.70 -15.36 5.91
N LYS A 215 -16.26 -16.60 6.18
CA LYS A 215 -17.14 -17.74 6.52
C LYS A 215 -16.41 -18.81 7.33
N ALA A 216 -17.09 -19.40 8.30
CA ALA A 216 -16.56 -20.44 9.20
C ALA A 216 -16.23 -21.80 8.52
N SER A 217 -16.50 -21.96 7.21
CA SER A 217 -16.42 -23.24 6.49
C SER A 217 -15.41 -23.26 5.33
N CYS A 218 -14.81 -22.13 4.96
CA CYS A 218 -13.86 -22.02 3.85
C CYS A 218 -12.51 -21.49 4.37
N GLY A 219 -11.40 -21.83 3.69
CA GLY A 219 -10.06 -21.36 4.09
C GLY A 219 -9.93 -19.83 4.07
N MET A 220 -9.03 -19.28 4.88
CA MET A 220 -8.86 -17.84 5.02
C MET A 220 -8.11 -17.29 3.81
N ILE A 221 -8.85 -16.66 2.89
CA ILE A 221 -8.33 -16.03 1.67
C ILE A 221 -8.07 -14.53 1.94
N PHE A 222 -6.90 -14.04 1.53
CA PHE A 222 -6.48 -12.64 1.63
C PHE A 222 -5.54 -12.28 0.47
N SER A 223 -5.28 -10.99 0.25
CA SER A 223 -4.27 -10.52 -0.71
C SER A 223 -3.09 -9.88 0.02
N LEU A 224 -1.87 -10.20 -0.41
CA LEU A 224 -0.64 -9.50 -0.01
C LEU A 224 0.03 -8.91 -1.25
N ASP A 225 0.38 -7.64 -1.18
CA ASP A 225 1.11 -6.95 -2.23
C ASP A 225 2.62 -7.05 -1.93
N VAL A 226 3.38 -7.63 -2.86
CA VAL A 226 4.82 -7.89 -2.72
C VAL A 226 5.57 -7.02 -3.72
N VAL A 227 6.58 -6.30 -3.25
CA VAL A 227 7.28 -5.26 -4.01
C VAL A 227 8.79 -5.46 -3.94
N LEU A 228 9.44 -5.49 -5.09
CA LEU A 228 10.89 -5.43 -5.25
C LEU A 228 11.29 -3.96 -5.48
N SER A 229 11.93 -3.38 -4.49
CA SER A 229 12.43 -2.00 -4.52
C SER A 229 13.96 -1.96 -4.58
N ASN A 230 14.53 -0.82 -4.94
CA ASN A 230 15.93 -0.55 -4.65
C ASN A 230 16.08 0.17 -3.29
N ALA A 231 17.31 0.25 -2.78
CA ALA A 231 17.61 0.84 -1.48
C ALA A 231 17.34 2.35 -1.39
N ILE A 232 17.13 3.04 -2.51
CA ILE A 232 16.68 4.45 -2.57
C ILE A 232 15.15 4.59 -2.72
N GLY A 233 14.39 3.50 -2.57
CA GLY A 233 12.93 3.50 -2.53
C GLY A 233 12.22 3.60 -3.88
N GLN A 234 12.91 3.33 -4.99
CA GLN A 234 12.32 3.32 -6.33
C GLN A 234 11.87 1.91 -6.75
N PRO A 235 10.74 1.76 -7.48
CA PRO A 235 10.25 0.48 -7.95
C PRO A 235 11.11 -0.10 -9.08
N VAL A 236 11.39 -1.39 -9.02
CA VAL A 236 12.34 -2.07 -9.92
C VAL A 236 11.60 -2.66 -11.12
N ARG A 237 11.74 -2.05 -12.31
CA ARG A 237 11.16 -2.55 -13.58
C ARG A 237 11.89 -3.81 -14.11
N LYS A 238 11.77 -4.92 -13.39
CA LYS A 238 12.23 -6.26 -13.78
C LYS A 238 11.15 -7.28 -13.40
N ASP A 239 10.97 -8.28 -14.25
CA ASP A 239 10.12 -9.42 -13.92
C ASP A 239 10.95 -10.46 -13.15
N VAL A 240 10.48 -10.87 -11.98
CA VAL A 240 11.24 -11.69 -11.01
C VAL A 240 10.32 -12.72 -10.37
N GLN A 241 10.80 -13.94 -10.18
CA GLN A 241 10.03 -14.98 -9.46
C GLN A 241 10.29 -14.92 -7.95
N VAL A 242 9.24 -15.18 -7.18
CA VAL A 242 9.22 -15.21 -5.70
C VAL A 242 8.47 -16.45 -5.25
N VAL A 243 9.00 -17.20 -4.30
CA VAL A 243 8.32 -18.33 -3.64
C VAL A 243 7.73 -17.83 -2.33
N ALA A 244 6.58 -18.38 -1.91
CA ALA A 244 5.93 -18.01 -0.65
C ALA A 244 5.69 -19.25 0.23
N SER A 245 6.14 -19.21 1.48
CA SER A 245 6.03 -20.31 2.46
C SER A 245 5.46 -19.83 3.80
N LEU A 246 4.86 -20.76 4.56
CA LEU A 246 4.28 -20.47 5.88
C LEU A 246 5.24 -20.90 6.98
N LEU A 247 5.56 -19.99 7.90
CA LEU A 247 6.44 -20.24 9.05
C LEU A 247 5.68 -20.11 10.37
N TYR A 248 6.14 -20.80 11.40
CA TYR A 248 5.73 -20.52 12.79
C TYR A 248 6.46 -19.26 13.31
N ALA A 249 5.71 -18.22 13.69
CA ALA A 249 6.26 -16.90 14.01
C ALA A 249 7.19 -16.88 15.25
N ASN A 250 7.11 -17.89 16.10
CA ASN A 250 7.91 -18.00 17.32
C ASN A 250 9.22 -18.79 17.15
N SER A 251 9.42 -19.46 16.00
CA SER A 251 10.61 -20.30 15.75
C SER A 251 11.23 -20.11 14.36
N GLY A 252 10.56 -19.41 13.44
CA GLY A 252 11.00 -19.24 12.05
C GLY A 252 11.00 -20.53 11.22
N THR A 253 10.61 -21.66 11.81
CA THR A 253 10.60 -22.97 11.15
C THR A 253 9.40 -23.11 10.21
N PRO A 254 9.57 -23.72 9.02
CA PRO A 254 8.47 -23.95 8.09
C PRO A 254 7.38 -24.83 8.69
N VAL A 255 6.15 -24.60 8.26
CA VAL A 255 4.98 -25.39 8.64
C VAL A 255 4.93 -26.62 7.72
N GLU A 256 5.43 -27.77 8.20
CA GLU A 256 5.52 -28.97 7.36
C GLU A 256 4.15 -29.47 6.85
N LYS A 257 4.15 -29.90 5.58
CA LYS A 257 3.04 -30.62 4.94
C LYS A 257 3.05 -32.09 5.37
N THR A 258 1.99 -32.54 6.03
CA THR A 258 1.78 -33.98 6.27
C THR A 258 1.27 -34.66 4.99
N SER A 259 1.57 -35.96 4.82
CA SER A 259 1.45 -36.67 3.54
C SER A 259 0.06 -36.62 2.88
N ASP A 260 -0.99 -36.54 3.70
CA ASP A 260 -2.38 -36.74 3.30
C ASP A 260 -3.18 -35.43 3.24
N LEU A 261 -2.55 -34.26 3.49
CA LEU A 261 -3.23 -32.97 3.66
C LEU A 261 -2.96 -31.93 2.55
N GLU A 262 -3.90 -30.99 2.47
CA GLU A 262 -3.82 -29.71 1.76
C GLU A 262 -2.57 -28.92 2.20
N ALA A 263 -1.90 -28.24 1.26
CA ALA A 263 -0.67 -27.48 1.57
C ALA A 263 -0.95 -26.38 2.62
N PRO A 264 0.02 -26.03 3.50
CA PRO A 264 -0.19 -25.03 4.55
C PRO A 264 -0.58 -23.65 4.01
N LEU A 265 0.07 -23.26 2.91
CA LEU A 265 -0.19 -22.03 2.16
C LEU A 265 -0.49 -22.37 0.69
N LEU A 266 -1.57 -21.79 0.18
CA LEU A 266 -2.01 -21.90 -1.20
C LEU A 266 -2.01 -20.53 -1.87
N VAL A 267 -1.70 -20.49 -3.16
CA VAL A 267 -1.82 -19.31 -4.03
C VAL A 267 -2.90 -19.54 -5.09
N SER A 268 -3.78 -18.57 -5.28
CA SER A 268 -4.91 -18.64 -6.20
C SER A 268 -4.62 -17.89 -7.50
N TYR A 269 -4.62 -18.61 -8.61
CA TYR A 269 -4.47 -18.08 -9.97
C TYR A 269 -5.70 -18.42 -10.80
N ASP A 270 -6.41 -17.40 -11.30
CA ASP A 270 -7.64 -17.53 -12.10
C ASP A 270 -8.72 -18.45 -11.49
N GLY A 271 -8.76 -18.53 -10.15
CA GLY A 271 -9.68 -19.37 -9.38
C GLY A 271 -9.19 -20.80 -9.11
N VAL A 272 -8.03 -21.19 -9.65
CA VAL A 272 -7.37 -22.46 -9.34
C VAL A 272 -6.34 -22.25 -8.23
N GLU A 273 -6.38 -23.09 -7.19
CA GLU A 273 -5.46 -23.05 -6.06
C GLU A 273 -4.26 -23.99 -6.30
N PHE A 274 -3.07 -23.50 -5.98
CA PHE A 274 -1.80 -24.23 -6.06
C PHE A 274 -1.07 -24.11 -4.73
N SER A 275 -0.21 -25.07 -4.40
CA SER A 275 0.78 -24.91 -3.33
C SER A 275 1.67 -23.70 -3.62
N ALA A 276 1.83 -22.81 -2.64
CA ALA A 276 2.61 -21.57 -2.78
C ALA A 276 4.12 -21.82 -2.83
N GLU A 277 4.57 -22.98 -2.33
CA GLU A 277 5.95 -23.46 -2.39
C GLU A 277 6.25 -24.11 -3.77
N ASP A 278 5.32 -24.91 -4.29
CA ASP A 278 5.49 -25.61 -5.58
C ASP A 278 5.29 -24.69 -6.81
N LYS A 279 4.74 -23.49 -6.64
CA LYS A 279 4.42 -22.56 -7.74
C LYS A 279 4.96 -21.14 -7.49
N PRO A 280 6.16 -20.82 -8.01
CA PRO A 280 6.72 -19.47 -7.94
C PRO A 280 5.79 -18.40 -8.53
N CYS A 281 5.59 -17.35 -7.77
CA CYS A 281 4.82 -16.16 -8.12
C CYS A 281 5.69 -15.22 -8.95
N THR A 282 5.19 -14.67 -10.05
CA THR A 282 5.95 -13.69 -10.85
C THR A 282 5.57 -12.26 -10.45
N LEU A 283 6.53 -11.51 -9.92
CA LEU A 283 6.47 -10.05 -9.85
C LEU A 283 6.59 -9.50 -11.27
N LEU A 284 5.65 -8.66 -11.69
CA LEU A 284 5.66 -7.99 -12.99
C LEU A 284 6.08 -6.53 -12.79
N ASN A 285 7.12 -6.08 -13.48
CA ASN A 285 7.79 -4.79 -13.20
C ASN A 285 8.09 -4.58 -11.69
N GLY A 286 8.48 -5.65 -11.00
CA GLY A 286 8.84 -5.62 -9.58
C GLY A 286 7.67 -5.65 -8.60
N CYS A 287 6.41 -5.82 -9.01
CA CYS A 287 5.29 -5.97 -8.07
C CYS A 287 4.31 -7.11 -8.42
N ALA A 288 3.65 -7.67 -7.41
CA ALA A 288 2.50 -8.54 -7.59
C ALA A 288 1.53 -8.45 -6.41
N SER A 289 0.23 -8.50 -6.71
CA SER A 289 -0.82 -8.75 -5.71
C SER A 289 -1.10 -10.25 -5.65
N LEU A 290 -0.77 -10.88 -4.53
CA LEU A 290 -0.80 -12.33 -4.36
C LEU A 290 -1.99 -12.73 -3.50
N LYS A 291 -3.00 -13.34 -4.16
CA LYS A 291 -4.18 -13.90 -3.51
C LYS A 291 -3.84 -15.24 -2.87
N LEU A 292 -3.63 -15.23 -1.56
CA LEU A 292 -3.17 -16.37 -0.77
C LEU A 292 -4.29 -16.93 0.11
N LYS A 293 -4.14 -18.19 0.50
CA LYS A 293 -5.07 -18.92 1.37
C LYS A 293 -4.29 -19.79 2.35
N ILE A 294 -4.56 -19.63 3.65
CA ILE A 294 -4.10 -20.58 4.67
C ILE A 294 -5.12 -21.72 4.77
N SER A 295 -4.65 -22.97 4.74
CA SER A 295 -5.54 -24.15 4.74
C SER A 295 -6.17 -24.42 6.11
N GLN A 296 -7.37 -25.01 6.09
CA GLN A 296 -8.28 -25.03 7.24
C GLN A 296 -7.77 -25.90 8.42
N HIS A 297 -6.80 -26.78 8.17
CA HIS A 297 -6.18 -27.61 9.19
C HIS A 297 -5.24 -26.79 10.09
N TYR A 298 -4.46 -25.88 9.51
CA TYR A 298 -3.52 -25.03 10.23
C TYR A 298 -4.24 -23.80 10.83
N SER A 299 -5.32 -23.31 10.19
CA SER A 299 -6.14 -22.21 10.72
C SER A 299 -6.97 -22.56 11.98
N LYS A 300 -6.95 -23.82 12.43
CA LYS A 300 -7.60 -24.32 13.67
C LYS A 300 -6.59 -24.56 14.80
N CYS A 301 -5.32 -24.22 14.61
CA CYS A 301 -4.28 -24.46 15.61
C CYS A 301 -4.28 -23.36 16.68
N ASP A 302 -5.22 -23.44 17.61
CA ASP A 302 -5.41 -22.46 18.70
C ASP A 302 -4.09 -22.06 19.37
N LYS A 303 -3.90 -20.75 19.53
CA LYS A 303 -2.73 -20.08 20.13
C LYS A 303 -1.42 -20.13 19.34
N ARG A 304 -1.36 -20.69 18.12
CA ARG A 304 -0.18 -20.52 17.24
C ARG A 304 -0.26 -19.24 16.42
N LEU A 305 0.88 -18.55 16.32
CA LEU A 305 1.07 -17.40 15.43
C LEU A 305 1.94 -17.82 14.25
N PHE A 306 1.63 -17.27 13.08
CA PHE A 306 2.28 -17.59 11.81
C PHE A 306 2.88 -16.33 11.17
N CYS A 307 3.81 -16.48 10.26
CA CYS A 307 4.16 -15.44 9.30
C CYS A 307 4.37 -16.08 7.93
N ILE A 308 4.23 -15.29 6.87
CA ILE A 308 4.49 -15.73 5.50
C ILE A 308 5.84 -15.15 5.10
N LYS A 309 6.77 -16.04 4.70
CA LYS A 309 8.03 -15.66 4.08
C LYS A 309 7.84 -15.62 2.56
N PHE A 310 8.31 -14.55 1.95
CA PHE A 310 8.52 -14.43 0.52
C PHE A 310 10.03 -14.42 0.26
N GLU A 311 10.50 -15.17 -0.72
CA GLU A 311 11.91 -15.26 -1.07
C GLU A 311 12.12 -15.33 -2.58
N ILE A 312 13.17 -14.68 -3.09
CA ILE A 312 13.57 -14.81 -4.50
C ILE A 312 14.51 -16.03 -4.60
N PRO A 313 14.15 -17.11 -5.32
CA PRO A 313 14.91 -18.35 -5.34
C PRO A 313 16.22 -18.19 -6.12
N ASN A 314 17.31 -17.95 -5.39
CA ASN A 314 18.68 -17.78 -5.91
C ASN A 314 19.65 -18.74 -5.20
N LYS A 315 20.89 -18.84 -5.72
CA LYS A 315 21.93 -19.76 -5.20
C LYS A 315 22.53 -19.37 -3.84
N GLY A 316 22.18 -18.20 -3.29
CA GLY A 316 22.53 -17.77 -1.94
C GLY A 316 21.30 -17.20 -1.24
N SER A 317 21.12 -17.52 0.04
CA SER A 317 20.13 -16.84 0.89
C SER A 317 20.70 -15.47 1.26
N TYR A 318 20.04 -14.42 0.77
CA TYR A 318 20.36 -13.03 1.03
C TYR A 318 19.19 -12.43 1.80
N PRO A 319 19.31 -12.06 3.09
CA PRO A 319 18.19 -11.62 3.92
C PRO A 319 17.40 -10.42 3.36
N PHE A 320 18.04 -9.57 2.56
CA PHE A 320 17.37 -8.45 1.87
C PHE A 320 16.54 -8.88 0.64
N LEU A 321 16.74 -10.08 0.09
CA LEU A 321 15.88 -10.68 -0.95
C LEU A 321 14.79 -11.59 -0.36
N GLU A 322 14.65 -11.58 0.97
CA GLU A 322 13.60 -12.23 1.73
C GLU A 322 12.71 -11.15 2.36
N ALA A 323 11.41 -11.41 2.49
CA ALA A 323 10.48 -10.50 3.14
C ALA A 323 9.44 -11.28 3.95
N PHE A 324 9.07 -10.75 5.12
CA PHE A 324 8.21 -11.43 6.08
C PHE A 324 6.99 -10.57 6.40
N THR A 325 5.81 -11.19 6.53
CA THR A 325 4.66 -10.51 7.13
C THR A 325 4.86 -10.27 8.62
N ASN A 326 4.08 -9.36 9.21
CA ASN A 326 3.88 -9.38 10.67
C ASN A 326 3.34 -10.76 11.12
N GLN A 327 3.39 -10.99 12.43
CA GLN A 327 2.76 -12.15 13.04
C GLN A 327 1.25 -12.14 12.79
N MET A 328 0.71 -13.25 12.30
CA MET A 328 -0.67 -13.46 11.92
C MET A 328 -1.39 -14.40 12.90
N ARG A 329 -2.62 -14.04 13.27
CA ARG A 329 -3.55 -14.85 14.10
C ARG A 329 -4.75 -15.24 13.24
N CYS A 330 -4.97 -16.54 13.07
CA CYS A 330 -6.14 -17.06 12.36
C CYS A 330 -7.38 -17.00 13.28
N ILE A 331 -8.35 -16.12 13.01
CA ILE A 331 -9.55 -15.99 13.85
C ILE A 331 -10.72 -16.77 13.24
N SER A 332 -11.00 -17.95 13.82
CA SER A 332 -12.20 -18.73 13.52
C SER A 332 -13.42 -18.12 14.19
N ARG A 333 -14.26 -17.38 13.44
CA ARG A 333 -15.59 -16.93 13.92
C ARG A 333 -16.60 -18.09 13.96
N THR A 334 -16.42 -19.00 14.92
CA THR A 334 -17.51 -19.87 15.39
C THR A 334 -18.57 -19.02 16.10
N GLY A 335 -19.80 -19.06 15.60
CA GLY A 335 -20.89 -18.25 16.14
C GLY A 335 -21.36 -18.75 17.50
N GLY A 336 -20.92 -18.08 18.57
CA GLY A 336 -21.34 -18.38 19.94
C GLY A 336 -20.23 -18.17 20.97
N ASP A 337 -19.90 -16.91 21.27
CA ASP A 337 -19.71 -16.41 22.64
C ASP A 337 -19.37 -14.92 22.65
N SER A 338 -20.32 -14.08 23.07
CA SER A 338 -20.12 -12.62 23.21
C SER A 338 -19.47 -12.29 24.55
N VAL A 339 -18.19 -12.60 24.70
CA VAL A 339 -17.41 -12.18 25.88
C VAL A 339 -17.02 -10.71 25.73
N THR A 340 -17.74 -9.83 26.42
CA THR A 340 -17.34 -8.43 26.56
C THR A 340 -16.01 -8.33 27.33
N PRO A 341 -15.12 -7.39 26.96
CA PRO A 341 -13.79 -7.29 27.57
C PRO A 341 -13.89 -6.88 29.05
N LYS A 342 -13.75 -7.85 29.95
CA LYS A 342 -13.66 -7.59 31.39
C LYS A 342 -12.29 -6.99 31.71
N ARG A 343 -12.31 -5.69 32.02
CA ARG A 343 -11.22 -4.91 32.63
C ARG A 343 -10.52 -5.71 33.73
N LEU A 344 -9.24 -6.04 33.52
CA LEU A 344 -8.43 -6.78 34.49
C LEU A 344 -7.91 -5.86 35.60
N SER A 345 -7.90 -6.39 36.83
CA SER A 345 -7.21 -5.85 37.99
C SER A 345 -6.70 -7.02 38.86
N PRO A 346 -5.68 -6.84 39.72
CA PRO A 346 -4.71 -7.91 39.99
C PRO A 346 -5.15 -9.10 40.86
N LEU A 347 -4.37 -10.18 40.70
CA LEU A 347 -4.41 -11.46 41.39
C LEU A 347 -4.23 -11.37 42.92
N VAL A 348 -5.00 -12.18 43.66
CA VAL A 348 -4.61 -12.75 44.96
C VAL A 348 -5.05 -14.22 44.98
N GLU A 349 -4.20 -15.11 45.49
CA GLU A 349 -4.41 -16.57 45.53
C GLU A 349 -5.32 -17.00 46.71
N GLY A 350 -5.98 -18.18 46.65
CA GLY A 350 -7.06 -18.50 47.62
C GLY A 350 -7.45 -19.95 47.97
N VAL A 351 -7.04 -21.00 47.22
CA VAL A 351 -7.19 -22.45 47.58
C VAL A 351 -8.65 -23.01 47.63
N PRO A 352 -8.92 -24.32 47.37
CA PRO A 352 -10.26 -24.82 47.00
C PRO A 352 -10.86 -25.91 47.94
N SER A 353 -12.14 -26.27 47.73
CA SER A 353 -12.82 -27.56 48.09
C SER A 353 -14.33 -27.45 47.80
N SER A 354 -15.11 -28.46 47.38
CA SER A 354 -14.86 -29.76 46.71
C SER A 354 -16.20 -30.35 46.21
N ASN A 355 -16.15 -31.33 45.29
CA ASN A 355 -17.25 -32.21 44.82
C ASN A 355 -18.43 -31.54 44.07
N GLY A 356 -19.08 -32.17 43.07
CA GLY A 356 -18.78 -33.44 42.38
C GLY A 356 -20.05 -34.15 41.89
N ALA A 357 -20.10 -34.53 40.59
CA ALA A 357 -21.20 -35.25 39.90
C ALA A 357 -22.56 -34.49 39.79
N SER A 358 -23.45 -34.77 38.82
CA SER A 358 -23.30 -35.35 37.47
C SER A 358 -24.53 -35.02 36.57
N ASP A 359 -24.45 -35.39 35.30
CA ASP A 359 -25.56 -35.80 34.40
C ASP A 359 -26.77 -34.88 34.08
N SER A 360 -26.60 -34.14 32.98
CA SER A 360 -27.38 -34.35 31.73
C SER A 360 -28.84 -33.85 31.54
N SER A 361 -29.13 -33.54 30.27
CA SER A 361 -30.43 -33.59 29.58
C SER A 361 -31.50 -32.50 29.81
N LEU A 362 -31.58 -31.59 28.82
CA LEU A 362 -32.78 -31.22 28.05
C LEU A 362 -34.18 -31.57 28.60
N SER A 363 -35.05 -30.58 28.77
CA SER A 363 -36.27 -30.40 27.93
C SER A 363 -37.16 -29.22 28.38
N MET A 364 -38.14 -28.85 27.54
CA MET A 364 -39.04 -27.70 27.76
C MET A 364 -40.34 -28.10 28.49
N LYS A 365 -40.89 -27.23 29.37
CA LYS A 365 -42.31 -26.75 29.28
C LYS A 365 -42.74 -25.70 30.33
N ARG A 366 -43.15 -24.54 29.81
CA ARG A 366 -44.33 -23.71 30.16
C ARG A 366 -45.31 -24.28 31.21
N ILE A 367 -45.60 -23.51 32.26
CA ILE A 367 -46.86 -23.47 33.07
C ILE A 367 -47.10 -22.00 33.53
N LYS A 368 -48.31 -21.66 34.04
CA LYS A 368 -48.82 -20.26 34.13
C LYS A 368 -49.77 -20.02 35.33
N LEU A 369 -49.75 -18.78 35.86
CA LEU A 369 -50.83 -18.04 36.56
C LEU A 369 -51.09 -18.25 38.08
N GLY A 370 -51.64 -17.19 38.71
CA GLY A 370 -51.97 -16.97 40.13
C GLY A 370 -51.28 -15.69 40.64
N GLU A 371 -51.82 -14.46 40.50
CA GLU A 371 -53.01 -13.84 41.13
C GLU A 371 -52.89 -13.67 42.66
N GLU A 372 -53.25 -12.54 43.29
CA GLU A 372 -53.87 -11.26 42.84
C GLU A 372 -52.88 -10.05 43.03
N LYS A 373 -53.18 -8.72 43.06
CA LYS A 373 -54.39 -7.87 42.91
C LYS A 373 -54.01 -6.41 42.52
N ILE A 374 -54.98 -5.50 42.43
CA ILE A 374 -54.86 -4.02 42.35
C ILE A 374 -55.86 -3.36 43.35
N PRO A 375 -55.85 -2.02 43.62
CA PRO A 375 -56.45 -0.96 42.76
C PRO A 375 -55.47 0.21 42.45
N GLU A 376 -55.54 0.98 41.34
CA GLU A 376 -56.61 1.88 40.80
C GLU A 376 -56.84 3.13 41.68
N SER A 377 -57.02 4.38 41.21
CA SER A 377 -57.48 4.98 39.91
C SER A 377 -56.36 5.78 39.18
N GLU A 378 -56.35 6.06 37.86
CA GLU A 378 -57.33 6.71 36.93
C GLU A 378 -57.65 8.19 37.26
N PHE A 379 -57.76 9.15 36.31
CA PHE A 379 -57.29 9.28 34.90
C PHE A 379 -57.39 10.79 34.45
N GLU A 380 -57.04 11.12 33.18
CA GLU A 380 -57.19 12.43 32.47
C GLU A 380 -56.31 13.62 32.97
N GLY A 381 -55.90 14.60 32.14
CA GLY A 381 -55.93 14.73 30.68
C GLY A 381 -55.69 16.17 30.16
N GLY A 382 -54.97 16.35 29.03
CA GLY A 382 -55.08 17.55 28.17
C GLY A 382 -53.92 18.60 28.15
N ASN A 383 -53.34 18.79 26.95
CA ASN A 383 -52.67 19.96 26.33
C ASN A 383 -52.29 21.22 27.15
N GLY A 384 -51.07 21.77 26.91
CA GLY A 384 -50.71 23.16 27.25
C GLY A 384 -49.34 23.63 26.73
N THR A 385 -49.31 24.68 25.89
CA THR A 385 -48.12 25.21 25.18
C THR A 385 -47.31 26.29 25.94
N SER A 386 -45.99 26.28 25.71
CA SER A 386 -45.13 27.47 25.43
C SER A 386 -44.71 28.47 26.54
N MET A 387 -43.37 28.62 26.70
CA MET A 387 -42.62 29.81 27.23
C MET A 387 -42.82 30.16 28.74
N ALA A 388 -41.97 30.94 29.44
CA ALA A 388 -40.77 31.73 29.06
C ALA A 388 -39.81 32.03 30.26
N TRP A 389 -38.54 32.31 29.94
CA TRP A 389 -37.58 33.24 30.61
C TRP A 389 -36.92 32.87 31.97
N GLY A 390 -35.72 33.46 32.21
CA GLY A 390 -34.90 33.38 33.46
C GLY A 390 -34.98 34.67 34.29
N PRO A 391 -33.89 35.33 34.75
CA PRO A 391 -32.44 35.04 34.59
C PRO A 391 -31.54 35.37 35.84
N GLN A 392 -30.22 35.51 35.61
CA GLN A 392 -29.26 36.46 36.23
C GLN A 392 -28.42 36.12 37.50
N ASN A 393 -27.14 36.54 37.41
CA ASN A 393 -26.09 36.90 38.40
C ASN A 393 -24.72 36.45 37.81
N GLN A 394 -23.66 37.25 37.61
CA GLN A 394 -23.05 38.41 38.31
C GLN A 394 -22.45 38.08 39.68
N ASP A 395 -21.25 38.53 40.07
CA ASP A 395 -20.03 39.08 39.40
C ASP A 395 -18.87 38.97 40.44
N GLU A 396 -17.58 39.06 40.06
CA GLU A 396 -16.45 39.68 40.82
C GLU A 396 -15.07 39.46 40.13
N GLU A 397 -14.08 40.30 40.47
CA GLU A 397 -12.74 40.48 39.83
C GLU A 397 -11.63 39.80 40.71
N GLU A 398 -10.29 39.87 40.57
CA GLU A 398 -9.33 40.88 40.06
C GLU A 398 -7.98 40.25 39.57
N GLU A 399 -7.21 41.03 38.78
CA GLU A 399 -5.73 41.17 38.66
C GLU A 399 -4.72 39.97 38.61
N GLU A 400 -3.90 39.94 37.54
CA GLU A 400 -2.43 40.18 37.58
C GLU A 400 -1.93 40.59 36.15
N GLU A 401 -0.90 41.44 36.01
CA GLU A 401 -0.57 42.19 34.77
C GLU A 401 0.96 42.36 34.51
N GLU A 402 1.35 42.82 33.31
CA GLU A 402 2.71 43.24 32.83
C GLU A 402 3.78 42.13 32.63
N GLU A 403 4.79 42.22 31.73
CA GLU A 403 5.35 43.36 30.94
C GLU A 403 5.52 43.00 29.42
N ASP A 404 6.47 43.62 28.68
CA ASP A 404 6.61 43.61 27.20
C ASP A 404 7.99 43.06 26.70
N GLN A 405 8.32 43.35 25.43
CA GLN A 405 9.61 43.41 24.73
C GLN A 405 9.83 42.25 23.73
N SER A 406 9.43 42.32 22.45
CA SER A 406 9.71 43.30 21.37
C SER A 406 11.16 43.21 20.83
N SER A 407 11.49 43.41 19.54
CA SER A 407 10.74 43.76 18.31
C SER A 407 11.36 42.98 17.10
N THR A 408 11.47 43.34 15.80
CA THR A 408 11.28 44.56 14.97
C THR A 408 11.18 44.17 13.47
N ASP A 409 10.42 44.94 12.66
CA ASP A 409 10.50 45.29 11.21
C ASP A 409 10.89 44.24 10.10
N SER A 410 10.45 44.36 8.82
CA SER A 410 9.83 45.49 8.09
C SER A 410 8.81 45.10 6.98
N ASP A 411 7.83 45.98 6.79
CA ASP A 411 7.12 46.34 5.53
C ASP A 411 6.28 45.33 4.69
N ASN A 412 4.98 45.30 5.02
CA ASN A 412 3.91 45.93 4.24
C ASN A 412 3.81 45.74 2.71
N THR A 413 2.70 45.14 2.26
CA THR A 413 1.79 45.82 1.30
C THR A 413 0.34 45.37 1.51
N GLU A 414 -0.52 46.21 2.08
CA GLU A 414 -1.98 45.96 2.09
C GLU A 414 -2.60 46.32 0.73
N VAL A 415 -3.45 45.43 0.19
CA VAL A 415 -4.54 45.83 -0.71
C VAL A 415 -5.85 45.36 -0.09
N ARG A 416 -6.78 46.31 0.05
CA ARG A 416 -7.81 46.28 1.09
C ARG A 416 -9.19 45.88 0.56
N GLY A 417 -9.75 44.82 1.14
CA GLY A 417 -11.20 44.70 1.35
C GLY A 417 -12.03 44.03 0.27
N SER A 418 -12.53 42.83 0.59
CA SER A 418 -13.84 42.36 0.12
C SER A 418 -14.46 41.46 1.18
N THR A 419 -15.35 42.03 2.00
CA THR A 419 -16.08 41.32 3.05
C THR A 419 -17.15 40.43 2.40
N GLY A 420 -16.78 39.21 1.98
CA GLY A 420 -17.63 38.40 1.10
C GLY A 420 -17.43 36.89 1.23
N SER A 421 -18.04 36.31 2.28
CA SER A 421 -18.05 34.88 2.62
C SER A 421 -16.71 34.24 3.03
N ARG A 422 -16.75 33.33 4.01
CA ARG A 422 -15.69 32.32 4.20
C ARG A 422 -15.88 31.26 3.10
N ARG A 423 -15.21 31.44 1.97
CA ARG A 423 -15.05 30.39 0.94
C ARG A 423 -14.35 29.17 1.55
N TYR A 424 -14.72 27.96 1.12
CA TYR A 424 -14.10 26.71 1.58
C TYR A 424 -12.90 26.41 0.67
N THR A 425 -11.80 27.12 0.91
CA THR A 425 -10.53 26.87 0.22
C THR A 425 -9.99 25.50 0.63
N ILE A 426 -10.00 24.55 -0.29
CA ILE A 426 -9.51 23.18 -0.07
C ILE A 426 -8.00 23.22 0.18
N SER A 427 -7.54 22.63 1.27
CA SER A 427 -6.14 22.75 1.71
C SER A 427 -5.18 21.81 0.98
N ASP A 428 -3.91 22.20 0.87
CA ASP A 428 -2.80 21.36 0.39
C ASP A 428 -2.73 20.02 1.14
N SER A 429 -3.05 20.02 2.44
CA SER A 429 -3.15 18.80 3.26
C SER A 429 -4.25 17.86 2.74
N THR A 430 -5.40 18.40 2.35
CA THR A 430 -6.51 17.66 1.74
C THR A 430 -6.12 17.10 0.36
N ILE A 431 -5.40 17.89 -0.45
CA ILE A 431 -4.89 17.49 -1.77
C ILE A 431 -3.87 16.36 -1.65
N PHE A 432 -2.90 16.49 -0.74
CA PHE A 432 -1.88 15.48 -0.48
C PHE A 432 -2.49 14.18 0.07
N LYS A 433 -3.43 14.29 1.02
CA LYS A 433 -4.22 13.14 1.52
C LYS A 433 -5.06 12.49 0.41
N TYR A 434 -5.61 13.25 -0.53
CA TYR A 434 -6.32 12.65 -1.67
C TYR A 434 -5.38 11.91 -2.63
N CYS A 435 -4.19 12.46 -2.89
CA CYS A 435 -3.19 11.86 -3.76
C CYS A 435 -2.66 10.53 -3.18
N LEU A 436 -2.26 10.51 -1.91
CA LEU A 436 -1.72 9.29 -1.27
C LEU A 436 -2.80 8.34 -0.73
N GLY A 437 -3.99 8.86 -0.44
CA GLY A 437 -5.04 8.11 0.25
C GLY A 437 -5.62 6.98 -0.59
N ASN A 438 -6.08 5.94 0.11
CA ASN A 438 -6.73 4.79 -0.49
C ASN A 438 -8.14 5.15 -1.02
N LEU A 439 -8.76 4.21 -1.74
CA LEU A 439 -10.07 4.40 -2.36
C LEU A 439 -11.16 4.86 -1.37
N THR A 440 -11.17 4.34 -0.14
CA THR A 440 -12.14 4.71 0.90
C THR A 440 -11.87 6.14 1.40
N GLU A 441 -10.62 6.50 1.67
CA GLU A 441 -10.22 7.84 2.09
C GLU A 441 -10.57 8.89 1.03
N ARG A 442 -10.25 8.60 -0.25
CA ARG A 442 -10.67 9.43 -1.40
C ARG A 442 -12.18 9.59 -1.46
N SER A 443 -12.96 8.54 -1.16
CA SER A 443 -14.43 8.62 -1.15
C SER A 443 -14.98 9.53 -0.03
N LEU A 444 -14.37 9.49 1.16
CA LEU A 444 -14.75 10.33 2.30
C LEU A 444 -14.40 11.81 2.03
N ILE A 445 -13.19 12.06 1.53
CA ILE A 445 -12.75 13.40 1.10
C ILE A 445 -13.68 13.97 0.03
N MET A 446 -14.11 13.17 -0.97
CA MET A 446 -15.08 13.65 -1.96
C MET A 446 -16.48 13.94 -1.37
N LYS A 447 -16.93 13.21 -0.35
CA LYS A 447 -18.20 13.52 0.34
C LYS A 447 -18.09 14.83 1.13
N GLU A 448 -16.97 15.07 1.82
CA GLU A 448 -16.72 16.35 2.51
C GLU A 448 -16.64 17.53 1.51
N ILE A 449 -15.83 17.40 0.47
CA ILE A 449 -15.63 18.43 -0.56
C ILE A 449 -16.92 18.72 -1.33
N THR A 450 -17.74 17.71 -1.63
CA THR A 450 -19.01 17.92 -2.35
C THR A 450 -20.02 18.73 -1.53
N ASN A 451 -20.02 18.57 -0.20
CA ASN A 451 -20.95 19.27 0.68
C ASN A 451 -20.51 20.71 1.04
N ASN A 452 -19.20 21.00 1.00
CA ASN A 452 -18.65 22.27 1.48
C ASN A 452 -18.10 23.21 0.39
N ALA A 453 -17.59 22.67 -0.73
CA ALA A 453 -16.93 23.44 -1.77
C ALA A 453 -17.87 23.84 -2.93
N GLY A 454 -17.54 24.93 -3.63
CA GLY A 454 -18.13 25.33 -4.91
C GLY A 454 -17.53 24.59 -6.12
N ASP A 455 -18.17 24.69 -7.29
CA ASP A 455 -17.73 23.99 -8.51
C ASP A 455 -16.39 24.53 -9.06
N GLU A 456 -16.07 25.80 -8.80
CA GLU A 456 -14.78 26.43 -9.09
C GLU A 456 -13.66 25.83 -8.23
N GLU A 457 -13.86 25.79 -6.91
CA GLU A 457 -12.93 25.21 -5.92
C GLU A 457 -12.66 23.72 -6.19
N VAL A 458 -13.68 22.93 -6.55
CA VAL A 458 -13.48 21.52 -6.93
C VAL A 458 -12.84 21.35 -8.30
N SER A 459 -12.98 22.32 -9.20
CA SER A 459 -12.26 22.31 -10.47
C SER A 459 -10.77 22.59 -10.27
N GLU A 460 -10.43 23.57 -9.43
CA GLU A 460 -9.05 23.83 -9.01
C GLU A 460 -8.44 22.62 -8.30
N PHE A 461 -9.13 22.05 -7.30
CA PHE A 461 -8.71 20.83 -6.61
C PHE A 461 -8.45 19.66 -7.57
N ALA A 462 -9.33 19.45 -8.56
CA ALA A 462 -9.16 18.42 -9.59
C ALA A 462 -7.90 18.63 -10.44
N ASP A 463 -7.58 19.88 -10.75
CA ASP A 463 -6.46 20.22 -11.64
C ASP A 463 -5.14 20.24 -10.86
N GLN A 464 -5.14 20.66 -9.58
CA GLN A 464 -4.02 20.53 -8.65
C GLN A 464 -3.71 19.06 -8.31
N VAL A 465 -4.71 18.21 -8.02
CA VAL A 465 -4.50 16.76 -7.86
C VAL A 465 -3.93 16.14 -9.14
N SER A 466 -4.41 16.56 -10.31
CA SER A 466 -3.87 16.09 -11.60
C SER A 466 -2.40 16.47 -11.79
N LEU A 467 -2.00 17.67 -11.34
CA LEU A 467 -0.61 18.14 -11.35
C LEU A 467 0.27 17.31 -10.40
N TYR A 468 -0.09 17.22 -9.11
CA TYR A 468 0.73 16.53 -8.10
C TYR A 468 0.82 15.00 -8.33
N SER A 469 -0.22 14.39 -8.89
CA SER A 469 -0.20 12.96 -9.26
C SER A 469 0.36 12.68 -10.66
N GLY A 470 0.70 13.71 -11.44
CA GLY A 470 1.14 13.59 -12.83
C GLY A 470 0.11 12.96 -13.78
N CYS A 471 -1.17 12.92 -13.41
CA CYS A 471 -2.20 12.14 -14.09
C CYS A 471 -3.57 12.85 -14.15
N SER A 472 -3.93 13.35 -15.33
CA SER A 472 -5.19 14.05 -15.60
C SER A 472 -6.46 13.21 -15.37
N HIS A 473 -6.34 11.88 -15.40
CA HIS A 473 -7.47 10.98 -15.10
C HIS A 473 -8.01 11.17 -13.67
N HIS A 474 -7.18 11.60 -12.71
CA HIS A 474 -7.66 11.91 -11.36
C HIS A 474 -8.57 13.15 -11.35
N GLY A 475 -8.25 14.19 -12.12
CA GLY A 475 -9.13 15.35 -12.28
C GLY A 475 -10.49 14.99 -12.90
N TYR A 476 -10.51 14.07 -13.86
CA TYR A 476 -11.76 13.50 -14.39
C TYR A 476 -12.54 12.74 -13.31
N GLN A 477 -11.88 11.87 -12.53
CA GLN A 477 -12.50 11.10 -11.45
C GLN A 477 -13.10 12.00 -10.35
N ILE A 478 -12.44 13.10 -10.00
CA ILE A 478 -12.95 14.11 -9.06
C ILE A 478 -14.19 14.81 -9.63
N LYS A 479 -14.11 15.28 -10.87
CA LYS A 479 -15.21 15.96 -11.59
C LYS A 479 -16.41 15.02 -11.85
N MET A 480 -16.18 13.70 -11.91
CA MET A 480 -17.20 12.65 -11.91
C MET A 480 -17.79 12.43 -10.51
N ALA A 481 -16.96 12.26 -9.48
CA ALA A 481 -17.36 11.95 -8.11
C ALA A 481 -18.29 13.02 -7.51
N ARG A 482 -17.99 14.31 -7.73
CA ARG A 482 -18.86 15.41 -7.28
C ARG A 482 -20.28 15.31 -7.87
N LYS A 483 -20.39 14.98 -9.17
CA LYS A 483 -21.69 14.79 -9.83
C LYS A 483 -22.42 13.55 -9.32
N LEU A 484 -21.68 12.45 -9.11
CA LEU A 484 -22.22 11.20 -8.56
C LEU A 484 -22.86 11.43 -7.18
N ILE A 485 -22.16 12.14 -6.29
CA ILE A 485 -22.61 12.43 -4.93
C ILE A 485 -23.79 13.42 -4.93
N ALA A 486 -23.75 14.47 -5.77
CA ALA A 486 -24.82 15.46 -5.86
C ALA A 486 -26.12 14.88 -6.46
N GLU A 487 -26.05 14.22 -7.62
CA GLU A 487 -27.22 13.58 -8.24
C GLU A 487 -27.73 12.41 -7.39
N GLY A 488 -26.84 11.67 -6.72
CA GLY A 488 -27.22 10.59 -5.80
C GLY A 488 -27.97 11.07 -4.56
N THR A 489 -27.51 12.16 -3.95
CA THR A 489 -28.21 12.81 -2.83
C THR A 489 -29.59 13.30 -3.25
N ASN A 490 -29.70 13.97 -4.41
CA ASN A 490 -30.98 14.44 -4.96
C ASN A 490 -31.94 13.29 -5.28
N ALA A 491 -31.45 12.23 -5.94
CA ALA A 491 -32.23 11.04 -6.24
C ALA A 491 -32.72 10.34 -4.95
N TRP A 492 -31.86 10.19 -3.94
CA TRP A 492 -32.24 9.59 -2.67
C TRP A 492 -33.28 10.42 -1.91
N ILE A 493 -33.24 11.76 -1.96
CA ILE A 493 -34.27 12.61 -1.35
C ILE A 493 -35.64 12.37 -2.01
N LEU A 494 -35.70 12.26 -3.35
CA LEU A 494 -36.92 12.01 -4.11
C LEU A 494 -37.49 10.60 -3.87
N ILE A 495 -36.62 9.58 -3.85
CA ILE A 495 -36.95 8.17 -3.58
C ILE A 495 -37.41 7.98 -2.13
N SER A 496 -36.66 8.51 -1.16
CA SER A 496 -36.92 8.31 0.26
C SER A 496 -38.13 9.06 0.76
N ARG A 497 -38.35 10.30 0.31
CA ARG A 497 -39.40 11.20 0.83
C ARG A 497 -39.34 11.31 2.38
N ASN A 498 -38.12 11.23 2.92
CA ASN A 498 -37.75 11.15 4.34
C ASN A 498 -38.04 9.81 5.08
N TYR A 499 -38.43 8.74 4.37
CA TYR A 499 -38.50 7.39 4.95
C TYR A 499 -37.12 6.71 4.94
N GLN A 500 -36.75 6.07 6.06
CA GLN A 500 -35.48 5.33 6.19
C GLN A 500 -35.44 4.04 5.34
N ASN A 501 -36.60 3.44 5.08
CA ASN A 501 -36.78 2.23 4.28
C ASN A 501 -37.85 2.49 3.22
N VAL A 502 -37.55 2.18 1.95
CA VAL A 502 -38.47 2.41 0.81
C VAL A 502 -38.75 1.08 0.11
N HIS A 503 -40.00 0.82 -0.27
CA HIS A 503 -40.35 -0.40 -1.02
C HIS A 503 -39.75 -0.36 -2.43
N TRP A 504 -39.15 -1.47 -2.89
CA TRP A 504 -38.38 -1.55 -4.13
C TRP A 504 -39.13 -1.02 -5.37
N ASP A 505 -40.42 -1.33 -5.50
CA ASP A 505 -41.22 -0.88 -6.66
C ASP A 505 -41.32 0.65 -6.80
N ASN A 506 -41.24 1.39 -5.68
CA ASN A 506 -41.21 2.86 -5.71
C ASN A 506 -39.83 3.38 -6.16
N VAL A 507 -38.77 2.61 -5.90
CA VAL A 507 -37.38 2.92 -6.29
C VAL A 507 -37.20 2.75 -7.78
N VAL A 508 -37.77 1.69 -8.36
CA VAL A 508 -37.68 1.34 -9.79
C VAL A 508 -38.03 2.52 -10.70
N ILE A 509 -39.16 3.19 -10.43
CA ILE A 509 -39.68 4.30 -11.26
C ILE A 509 -38.72 5.49 -11.23
N GLU A 510 -38.38 5.97 -10.03
CA GLU A 510 -37.49 7.12 -9.82
C GLU A 510 -36.09 6.84 -10.40
N ILE A 511 -35.57 5.61 -10.24
CA ILE A 511 -34.28 5.20 -10.83
C ILE A 511 -34.33 5.16 -12.36
N GLU A 512 -35.43 4.76 -12.98
CA GLU A 512 -35.57 4.80 -14.44
C GLU A 512 -35.50 6.24 -14.97
N GLU A 513 -36.24 7.16 -14.36
CA GLU A 513 -36.22 8.58 -14.74
C GLU A 513 -34.82 9.21 -14.58
N HIS A 514 -34.13 8.91 -13.48
CA HIS A 514 -32.76 9.36 -13.25
C HIS A 514 -31.78 8.76 -14.27
N PHE A 515 -31.84 7.45 -14.51
CA PHE A 515 -31.00 6.77 -15.50
C PHE A 515 -31.19 7.36 -16.90
N MET A 516 -32.43 7.50 -17.36
CA MET A 516 -32.76 7.99 -18.71
C MET A 516 -32.30 9.44 -18.92
N ARG A 517 -32.46 10.28 -17.89
CA ARG A 517 -31.96 11.67 -17.87
C ARG A 517 -30.43 11.73 -17.99
N ILE A 518 -29.71 11.02 -17.12
CA ILE A 518 -28.23 11.05 -17.06
C ILE A 518 -27.62 10.42 -18.31
N ALA A 519 -28.15 9.26 -18.74
CA ALA A 519 -27.74 8.57 -19.96
C ALA A 519 -28.12 9.29 -21.25
N LYS A 520 -28.89 10.39 -21.17
CA LYS A 520 -29.46 11.12 -22.32
C LYS A 520 -30.10 10.16 -23.31
N CYS A 521 -30.96 9.26 -22.80
CA CYS A 521 -31.61 8.19 -23.55
C CYS A 521 -33.13 8.31 -23.41
N SER A 522 -33.86 8.21 -24.52
CA SER A 522 -35.32 8.23 -24.55
C SER A 522 -35.93 7.06 -25.34
N SER A 523 -35.12 6.25 -26.02
CA SER A 523 -35.56 5.16 -26.90
C SER A 523 -35.35 3.75 -26.34
N ARG A 524 -34.65 3.63 -25.20
CA ARG A 524 -34.36 2.36 -24.52
C ARG A 524 -34.34 2.57 -23.00
N SER A 525 -35.41 2.11 -22.36
CA SER A 525 -35.59 1.97 -20.92
C SER A 525 -34.72 0.84 -20.32
N LEU A 526 -34.73 0.74 -19.00
CA LEU A 526 -34.25 -0.43 -18.27
C LEU A 526 -35.31 -1.53 -18.29
N THR A 527 -34.90 -2.78 -18.43
CA THR A 527 -35.81 -3.94 -18.36
C THR A 527 -35.94 -4.47 -16.94
N HIS A 528 -36.98 -5.27 -16.65
CA HIS A 528 -37.13 -5.94 -15.36
C HIS A 528 -35.88 -6.75 -14.93
N GLN A 529 -35.18 -7.38 -15.88
CA GLN A 529 -33.94 -8.11 -15.61
C GLN A 529 -32.77 -7.18 -15.23
N ASP A 530 -32.76 -5.97 -15.79
CA ASP A 530 -31.75 -4.94 -15.46
C ASP A 530 -32.01 -4.38 -14.05
N PHE A 531 -33.28 -4.23 -13.66
CA PHE A 531 -33.66 -3.91 -12.27
C PHE A 531 -33.36 -5.04 -11.29
N GLU A 532 -33.60 -6.31 -11.63
CA GLU A 532 -33.20 -7.44 -10.79
C GLU A 532 -31.67 -7.54 -10.65
N LEU A 533 -30.88 -7.11 -11.64
CA LEU A 533 -29.43 -6.96 -11.47
C LEU A 533 -29.10 -5.80 -10.51
N LEU A 534 -29.73 -4.63 -10.66
CA LEU A 534 -29.54 -3.50 -9.75
C LEU A 534 -29.91 -3.87 -8.30
N ARG A 535 -30.99 -4.61 -8.09
CA ARG A 535 -31.43 -5.15 -6.79
C ARG A 535 -30.37 -6.05 -6.14
N ARG A 536 -29.69 -6.89 -6.93
CA ARG A 536 -28.56 -7.73 -6.48
C ARG A 536 -27.32 -6.89 -6.11
N ILE A 537 -26.99 -5.85 -6.88
CA ILE A 537 -25.87 -4.92 -6.58
C ILE A 537 -26.17 -4.11 -5.31
N CYS A 538 -27.42 -3.70 -5.15
CA CYS A 538 -27.97 -3.01 -3.99
C CYS A 538 -27.92 -3.87 -2.71
N GLY A 539 -28.00 -5.19 -2.85
CA GLY A 539 -28.05 -6.14 -1.73
C GLY A 539 -29.38 -6.15 -0.98
N CYS A 540 -30.45 -5.63 -1.59
CA CYS A 540 -31.76 -5.47 -0.95
C CYS A 540 -32.76 -6.57 -1.37
N TYR A 541 -33.70 -6.87 -0.48
CA TYR A 541 -34.90 -7.64 -0.80
C TYR A 541 -36.01 -6.66 -1.21
N ASP A 542 -37.12 -6.56 -0.46
CA ASP A 542 -38.28 -5.75 -0.84
C ASP A 542 -38.17 -4.29 -0.36
N TYR A 543 -37.21 -3.98 0.51
CA TYR A 543 -36.95 -2.63 1.03
C TYR A 543 -35.50 -2.20 0.86
N ILE A 544 -35.28 -0.94 0.46
CA ILE A 544 -33.97 -0.29 0.31
C ILE A 544 -33.71 0.70 1.44
N THR A 545 -32.46 0.80 1.88
CA THR A 545 -31.92 1.85 2.77
C THR A 545 -31.00 2.78 1.97
N GLN A 546 -30.62 3.93 2.53
CA GLN A 546 -29.67 4.85 1.88
C GLN A 546 -28.34 4.15 1.54
N GLU A 547 -27.79 3.34 2.44
CA GLU A 547 -26.53 2.62 2.22
C GLU A 547 -26.62 1.64 1.03
N ASN A 548 -27.76 0.96 0.90
CA ASN A 548 -28.01 0.02 -0.19
C ASN A 548 -28.23 0.76 -1.53
N PHE A 549 -28.93 1.90 -1.50
CA PHE A 549 -29.01 2.82 -2.63
C PHE A 549 -27.62 3.33 -3.05
N GLU A 550 -26.77 3.75 -2.12
CA GLU A 550 -25.43 4.25 -2.43
C GLU A 550 -24.56 3.18 -3.11
N LYS A 551 -24.60 1.91 -2.66
CA LYS A 551 -23.92 0.78 -3.33
C LYS A 551 -24.34 0.61 -4.79
N MET A 552 -25.65 0.64 -5.04
CA MET A 552 -26.23 0.55 -6.39
C MET A 552 -25.86 1.77 -7.24
N TRP A 553 -25.93 2.98 -6.66
CA TRP A 553 -25.69 4.24 -7.35
C TRP A 553 -24.22 4.41 -7.76
N CYS A 554 -23.29 3.96 -6.91
CA CYS A 554 -21.85 3.93 -7.23
C CYS A 554 -21.52 3.08 -8.46
N TRP A 555 -22.38 2.13 -8.85
CA TRP A 555 -22.28 1.41 -10.12
C TRP A 555 -23.08 2.08 -11.24
N LEU A 556 -24.35 2.41 -10.98
CA LEU A 556 -25.29 2.88 -12.00
C LEU A 556 -24.95 4.27 -12.56
N PHE A 557 -24.50 5.21 -11.72
CA PHE A 557 -24.23 6.58 -12.16
C PHE A 557 -23.05 6.69 -13.15
N PRO A 558 -21.89 6.03 -12.92
CA PRO A 558 -20.83 5.95 -13.93
C PRO A 558 -21.29 5.26 -15.22
N VAL A 559 -22.07 4.18 -15.15
CA VAL A 559 -22.63 3.50 -16.32
C VAL A 559 -23.53 4.43 -17.14
N ALA A 560 -24.48 5.12 -16.49
CA ALA A 560 -25.35 6.09 -17.14
C ALA A 560 -24.55 7.23 -17.79
N THR A 561 -23.57 7.79 -17.07
CA THR A 561 -22.72 8.88 -17.57
C THR A 561 -21.87 8.44 -18.77
N SER A 562 -21.36 7.21 -18.77
CA SER A 562 -20.68 6.61 -19.93
C SER A 562 -21.61 6.41 -21.12
N ILE A 563 -22.86 5.95 -20.91
CA ILE A 563 -23.88 5.86 -21.97
C ILE A 563 -24.22 7.24 -22.55
N SER A 564 -24.08 8.32 -21.79
CA SER A 564 -24.30 9.69 -22.29
C SER A 564 -23.26 10.17 -23.32
N ARG A 565 -22.08 9.52 -23.39
CA ARG A 565 -21.01 9.83 -24.36
C ARG A 565 -21.44 9.40 -25.77
N GLY A 566 -21.30 10.26 -26.77
CA GLY A 566 -21.91 10.10 -28.11
C GLY A 566 -21.66 8.74 -28.79
N LEU A 567 -20.43 8.22 -28.73
CA LEU A 567 -20.04 6.93 -29.33
C LEU A 567 -20.78 5.74 -28.69
N ILE A 568 -20.90 5.72 -27.37
CA ILE A 568 -21.63 4.67 -26.63
C ILE A 568 -23.14 4.87 -26.79
N ASN A 569 -23.63 6.12 -26.78
CA ASN A 569 -25.04 6.46 -26.84
C ASN A 569 -25.73 5.89 -28.11
N GLY A 570 -25.09 6.03 -29.27
CA GLY A 570 -25.59 5.47 -30.53
C GLY A 570 -25.68 3.93 -30.53
N MET A 571 -24.72 3.26 -29.89
CA MET A 571 -24.72 1.80 -29.74
C MET A 571 -25.72 1.30 -28.70
N TRP A 572 -25.92 2.05 -27.60
CA TRP A 572 -26.91 1.73 -26.57
C TRP A 572 -28.34 1.79 -27.09
N ARG A 573 -28.66 2.88 -27.82
CA ARG A 573 -29.99 3.15 -28.41
C ARG A 573 -30.35 2.25 -29.58
N SER A 574 -29.38 1.57 -30.21
CA SER A 574 -29.65 0.74 -31.38
C SER A 574 -30.39 -0.54 -30.99
N CYS A 575 -31.59 -0.73 -31.54
CA CYS A 575 -32.39 -1.94 -31.32
C CYS A 575 -32.06 -3.07 -32.30
N SER A 576 -31.49 -2.74 -33.48
CA SER A 576 -31.11 -3.73 -34.49
C SER A 576 -29.90 -3.26 -35.31
N PRO A 577 -28.75 -3.96 -35.22
CA PRO A 577 -28.43 -4.96 -34.21
C PRO A 577 -28.26 -4.32 -32.82
N LYS A 578 -28.78 -4.95 -31.76
CA LYS A 578 -28.61 -4.49 -30.37
C LYS A 578 -27.15 -4.61 -29.93
N TRP A 579 -26.34 -3.57 -30.12
CA TRP A 579 -24.88 -3.60 -29.91
C TRP A 579 -24.48 -3.85 -28.47
N ILE A 580 -25.04 -3.08 -27.53
CA ILE A 580 -24.72 -3.22 -26.10
C ILE A 580 -25.84 -4.01 -25.43
N GLU A 581 -25.54 -5.22 -24.96
CA GLU A 581 -26.47 -6.00 -24.15
C GLU A 581 -26.67 -5.32 -22.80
N GLY A 582 -25.56 -4.90 -22.16
CA GLY A 582 -25.57 -3.89 -21.11
C GLY A 582 -25.44 -4.45 -19.69
N PHE A 583 -26.57 -4.52 -18.99
CA PHE A 583 -26.67 -4.87 -17.58
C PHE A 583 -26.64 -6.39 -17.45
N VAL A 584 -25.45 -6.95 -17.54
CA VAL A 584 -25.19 -8.39 -17.72
C VAL A 584 -23.99 -8.81 -16.88
N THR A 585 -24.13 -9.87 -16.09
CA THR A 585 -23.04 -10.36 -15.25
C THR A 585 -21.90 -10.99 -16.08
N LYS A 586 -20.81 -11.42 -15.43
CA LYS A 586 -19.76 -12.15 -16.14
C LYS A 586 -20.29 -13.52 -16.58
N GLU A 587 -20.96 -14.20 -15.67
CA GLU A 587 -21.45 -15.57 -15.77
C GLU A 587 -22.56 -15.71 -16.81
N GLU A 588 -23.48 -14.73 -16.89
CA GLU A 588 -24.51 -14.67 -17.94
C GLU A 588 -23.90 -14.56 -19.34
N ALA A 589 -22.83 -13.77 -19.48
CA ALA A 589 -22.14 -13.58 -20.75
C ALA A 589 -21.29 -14.80 -21.13
N GLU A 590 -20.61 -15.43 -20.16
CA GLU A 590 -19.89 -16.69 -20.38
C GLU A 590 -20.84 -17.82 -20.79
N HIS A 591 -21.93 -18.04 -20.04
CA HIS A 591 -22.93 -19.06 -20.36
C HIS A 591 -23.55 -18.84 -21.75
N SER A 592 -23.84 -17.60 -22.14
CA SER A 592 -24.40 -17.28 -23.46
C SER A 592 -23.40 -17.44 -24.61
N LEU A 593 -22.10 -17.41 -24.32
CA LEU A 593 -21.02 -17.62 -25.29
C LEU A 593 -20.45 -19.04 -25.26
N GLN A 594 -20.85 -19.86 -24.29
CA GLN A 594 -20.48 -21.26 -24.20
C GLN A 594 -21.03 -22.02 -25.42
N SER A 595 -20.13 -22.68 -26.17
CA SER A 595 -20.43 -23.31 -27.47
C SER A 595 -20.75 -22.36 -28.64
N GLN A 596 -20.45 -21.06 -28.53
CA GLN A 596 -20.47 -20.14 -29.68
C GLN A 596 -19.20 -20.25 -30.52
N GLU A 597 -19.27 -19.80 -31.78
CA GLU A 597 -18.13 -19.81 -32.70
C GLU A 597 -17.10 -18.71 -32.36
N PRO A 598 -15.80 -18.95 -32.57
CA PRO A 598 -14.74 -17.96 -32.39
C PRO A 598 -15.03 -16.64 -33.10
N GLY A 599 -14.77 -15.54 -32.39
CA GLY A 599 -15.12 -14.20 -32.82
C GLY A 599 -16.55 -13.76 -32.48
N THR A 600 -17.38 -14.61 -31.87
CA THR A 600 -18.65 -14.18 -31.28
C THR A 600 -18.39 -13.37 -30.00
N PHE A 601 -18.95 -12.16 -29.89
CA PHE A 601 -18.70 -11.22 -28.78
C PHE A 601 -19.94 -10.49 -28.25
N ILE A 602 -19.90 -10.09 -26.97
CA ILE A 602 -20.97 -9.36 -26.26
C ILE A 602 -20.37 -8.16 -25.54
N LEU A 603 -21.04 -7.00 -25.66
CA LEU A 603 -20.70 -5.77 -24.93
C LEU A 603 -21.56 -5.60 -23.68
N ARG A 604 -20.93 -5.46 -22.51
CA ARG A 604 -21.58 -5.34 -21.20
C ARG A 604 -20.83 -4.41 -20.25
N PHE A 605 -21.54 -3.87 -19.26
CA PHE A 605 -20.93 -3.13 -18.16
C PHE A 605 -20.56 -4.11 -17.04
N PRO A 606 -19.31 -4.13 -16.55
CA PRO A 606 -18.87 -5.07 -15.52
C PRO A 606 -19.40 -4.69 -14.13
N THR A 607 -20.06 -5.64 -13.46
CA THR A 607 -20.61 -5.47 -12.10
C THR A 607 -19.53 -5.35 -11.01
N SER A 608 -18.30 -5.79 -11.30
CA SER A 608 -17.12 -5.72 -10.42
C SER A 608 -16.35 -4.39 -10.50
N ARG A 609 -17.01 -3.32 -10.97
CA ARG A 609 -16.42 -1.99 -11.23
C ARG A 609 -17.40 -0.87 -10.87
N SER A 610 -17.52 -0.61 -9.56
CA SER A 610 -18.25 0.52 -9.00
C SER A 610 -17.29 1.63 -8.59
N TRP A 611 -17.74 2.89 -8.60
CA TRP A 611 -17.00 3.99 -7.99
C TRP A 611 -16.69 3.64 -6.51
N PRO A 612 -15.49 3.94 -5.98
CA PRO A 612 -14.41 4.78 -6.54
C PRO A 612 -13.40 4.07 -7.46
N HIS A 613 -13.65 2.87 -7.97
CA HIS A 613 -12.74 2.20 -8.92
C HIS A 613 -12.54 3.05 -10.20
N PRO A 614 -11.31 3.17 -10.75
CA PRO A 614 -11.05 3.95 -11.97
C PRO A 614 -11.93 3.53 -13.16
N ASP A 615 -12.00 2.22 -13.49
CA ASP A 615 -12.84 1.68 -14.57
C ASP A 615 -14.37 1.72 -14.30
N ALA A 616 -14.87 2.48 -13.31
CA ALA A 616 -16.31 2.52 -13.02
C ALA A 616 -17.11 3.06 -14.23
N GLY A 617 -18.13 2.30 -14.68
CA GLY A 617 -18.91 2.64 -15.87
C GLY A 617 -18.24 2.33 -17.21
N SER A 618 -17.05 1.70 -17.22
CA SER A 618 -16.37 1.24 -18.44
C SER A 618 -17.12 0.12 -19.17
N LEU A 619 -16.84 -0.05 -20.46
CA LEU A 619 -17.45 -1.09 -21.30
C LEU A 619 -16.48 -2.25 -21.50
N VAL A 620 -16.97 -3.49 -21.32
CA VAL A 620 -16.18 -4.73 -21.49
C VAL A 620 -16.71 -5.53 -22.67
N VAL A 621 -15.81 -5.94 -23.56
CA VAL A 621 -16.05 -6.99 -24.54
C VAL A 621 -15.84 -8.34 -23.86
N THR A 622 -16.82 -9.23 -23.92
CA THR A 622 -16.63 -10.66 -23.64
C THR A 622 -16.76 -11.43 -24.94
N TYR A 623 -15.78 -12.24 -25.32
CA TYR A 623 -15.72 -12.88 -26.65
C TYR A 623 -15.12 -14.28 -26.60
N VAL A 624 -15.46 -15.10 -27.61
CA VAL A 624 -14.85 -16.43 -27.83
C VAL A 624 -13.57 -16.27 -28.64
N GLY A 625 -12.42 -16.64 -28.07
CA GLY A 625 -11.13 -16.66 -28.76
C GLY A 625 -11.02 -17.75 -29.83
N ARG A 626 -9.95 -17.70 -30.64
CA ARG A 626 -9.66 -18.72 -31.68
C ARG A 626 -9.32 -20.11 -31.11
N ASP A 627 -8.99 -20.14 -29.83
CA ASP A 627 -8.79 -21.28 -28.93
C ASP A 627 -10.10 -21.79 -28.28
N PHE A 628 -11.25 -21.20 -28.65
CA PHE A 628 -12.56 -21.41 -28.01
C PHE A 628 -12.62 -20.99 -26.52
N VAL A 629 -11.58 -20.32 -26.00
CA VAL A 629 -11.57 -19.80 -24.63
C VAL A 629 -12.35 -18.49 -24.58
N ILE A 630 -13.25 -18.35 -23.60
CA ILE A 630 -13.97 -17.10 -23.39
C ILE A 630 -13.04 -16.11 -22.69
N ARG A 631 -12.92 -14.90 -23.25
CA ARG A 631 -12.01 -13.85 -22.79
C ARG A 631 -12.77 -12.55 -22.53
N HIS A 632 -12.27 -11.73 -21.61
CA HIS A 632 -12.79 -10.39 -21.35
C HIS A 632 -11.72 -9.35 -21.68
N ARG A 633 -12.08 -8.29 -22.42
CA ARG A 633 -11.22 -7.14 -22.71
C ARG A 633 -11.94 -5.85 -22.32
N LEU A 634 -11.29 -5.04 -21.49
CA LEU A 634 -11.72 -3.69 -21.16
C LEU A 634 -11.53 -2.78 -22.38
N LEU A 635 -12.50 -1.93 -22.70
CA LEU A 635 -12.38 -0.94 -23.78
C LEU A 635 -11.86 0.39 -23.24
N ALA A 636 -10.70 0.84 -23.73
CA ALA A 636 -10.16 2.17 -23.47
C ALA A 636 -10.91 3.22 -24.33
N VAL A 637 -12.06 3.67 -23.84
CA VAL A 637 -12.93 4.63 -24.56
C VAL A 637 -12.51 6.09 -24.30
N ASP A 638 -11.76 6.36 -23.23
CA ASP A 638 -11.46 7.72 -22.75
C ASP A 638 -10.60 8.54 -23.72
N HIS A 639 -9.63 7.91 -24.39
CA HIS A 639 -8.82 8.56 -25.44
C HIS A 639 -9.63 9.00 -26.68
N ILE A 640 -10.92 8.66 -26.77
CA ILE A 640 -11.78 8.90 -27.95
C ILE A 640 -12.90 9.92 -27.67
N CYS A 641 -13.13 10.32 -26.40
CA CYS A 641 -14.32 11.08 -26.01
C CYS A 641 -14.09 12.54 -25.56
N ASP A 642 -12.88 12.94 -25.19
CA ASP A 642 -12.67 14.22 -24.51
C ASP A 642 -12.53 15.46 -25.43
N SER A 643 -12.33 15.31 -26.75
CA SER A 643 -12.21 16.46 -27.66
C SER A 643 -13.50 16.76 -28.42
N SER A 644 -14.35 17.61 -27.82
CA SER A 644 -15.65 18.03 -28.38
C SER A 644 -15.60 18.79 -29.73
N GLU A 645 -14.41 19.14 -30.23
CA GLU A 645 -14.22 20.05 -31.37
C GLU A 645 -13.51 19.42 -32.59
N ARG A 646 -13.09 18.13 -32.52
CA ARG A 646 -12.20 17.54 -33.56
C ARG A 646 -12.59 16.16 -34.12
N TYR A 647 -13.85 15.75 -33.97
CA TYR A 647 -14.33 14.46 -34.48
C TYR A 647 -15.56 14.54 -35.39
N THR A 648 -15.39 15.12 -36.57
CA THR A 648 -16.21 14.77 -37.76
C THR A 648 -15.72 13.50 -38.44
N ASP A 649 -14.43 13.16 -38.30
CA ASP A 649 -13.75 12.09 -39.04
C ASP A 649 -13.44 10.83 -38.19
N ALA A 650 -13.98 10.75 -36.97
CA ALA A 650 -13.86 9.55 -36.15
C ALA A 650 -14.65 8.39 -36.76
N LYS A 651 -14.01 7.22 -36.89
CA LYS A 651 -14.74 5.98 -37.20
C LYS A 651 -15.71 5.65 -36.05
N PRO A 652 -16.95 5.25 -36.34
CA PRO A 652 -17.86 4.71 -35.32
C PRO A 652 -17.22 3.58 -34.52
N LEU A 653 -17.53 3.48 -33.22
CA LEU A 653 -17.00 2.44 -32.34
C LEU A 653 -17.40 1.03 -32.81
N GLN A 654 -18.53 0.91 -33.52
CA GLN A 654 -18.95 -0.28 -34.26
C GLN A 654 -17.88 -0.75 -35.26
N ASP A 655 -17.36 0.17 -36.08
CA ASP A 655 -16.39 -0.12 -37.14
C ASP A 655 -15.01 -0.41 -36.55
N MET A 656 -14.68 0.22 -35.42
CA MET A 656 -13.46 -0.10 -34.65
C MET A 656 -13.52 -1.51 -34.08
N LEU A 657 -14.65 -1.92 -33.50
CA LEU A 657 -14.83 -3.26 -32.95
C LEU A 657 -14.81 -4.34 -34.06
N LEU A 658 -15.44 -4.11 -35.20
CA LEU A 658 -15.42 -5.05 -36.34
C LEU A 658 -14.09 -5.06 -37.12
N ALA A 659 -13.18 -4.13 -36.85
CA ALA A 659 -11.82 -4.17 -37.37
C ALA A 659 -10.88 -5.07 -36.54
N GLU A 660 -11.24 -5.43 -35.31
CA GLU A 660 -10.46 -6.33 -34.47
C GLU A 660 -10.52 -7.77 -35.00
N PRO A 661 -9.40 -8.43 -35.29
CA PRO A 661 -9.37 -9.77 -35.91
C PRO A 661 -9.79 -10.91 -34.96
N GLU A 662 -10.27 -10.57 -33.76
CA GLU A 662 -10.86 -11.46 -32.76
C GLU A 662 -12.36 -11.19 -32.52
N LEU A 663 -12.98 -10.21 -33.22
CA LEU A 663 -14.38 -9.78 -33.00
C LEU A 663 -15.15 -9.75 -34.33
N SER A 664 -15.70 -10.90 -34.75
CA SER A 664 -16.35 -11.07 -36.07
C SER A 664 -17.88 -11.02 -36.03
N ARG A 665 -18.52 -11.43 -34.93
CA ARG A 665 -19.98 -11.53 -34.81
C ARG A 665 -20.48 -11.05 -33.46
N LEU A 666 -21.54 -10.26 -33.49
CA LEU A 666 -22.25 -9.86 -32.27
C LEU A 666 -23.11 -11.02 -31.74
N GLY A 667 -22.85 -11.45 -30.51
CA GLY A 667 -23.61 -12.45 -29.77
C GLY A 667 -24.90 -11.90 -29.15
N ARG A 668 -25.61 -12.77 -28.44
CA ARG A 668 -26.87 -12.48 -27.72
C ARG A 668 -26.83 -13.13 -26.35
N ILE A 669 -27.51 -12.52 -25.37
CA ILE A 669 -27.65 -13.13 -24.04
C ILE A 669 -28.83 -14.11 -24.03
N VAL A 670 -28.57 -15.31 -23.52
CA VAL A 670 -29.56 -16.38 -23.30
C VAL A 670 -29.79 -16.50 -21.80
N ARG A 671 -30.74 -15.72 -21.29
CA ARG A 671 -31.31 -15.90 -19.95
C ARG A 671 -32.44 -16.93 -20.03
N SER A 672 -32.44 -17.90 -19.12
CA SER A 672 -33.63 -18.72 -18.86
C SER A 672 -34.78 -17.83 -18.37
N ILE A 673 -35.99 -18.08 -18.87
CA ILE A 673 -37.23 -17.44 -18.43
C ILE A 673 -37.67 -18.03 -17.09
#